data_AF-A0A416GGG5-F1
#
_entry.id   AF-A0A416GGG5-F1
#
_cell.length_a   1.000
_cell.length_b   1.000
_cell.length_c   1.000
_cell.angle_alpha   90.00
_cell.angle_beta   90.00
_cell.angle_gamma   90.00
#
_symmetry.space_group_name_H-M   'P 1'
#
loop_
_entity.id
_entity.type
_entity.pdbx_description
1 polymer ?
#
loop_
_entity_poly.entity_id
_entity_poly.type
_entity_poly.pdbx_seq_one_letter_code
_entity_poly.pdbx_strand_id
1 'polypeptide(L)'
;MNLKSIFFGKLLLCGGFLLTLASCEPAEAEYVIGVSQCSQDEWRTQMNREIMRESLFFPGVEVKITSANDDSRKQIQDIDSLLKQGVDLLVVAPNEAESMTPIIEKAYRSGTPVVLVDRKTHSSRYTAYIGADNREIGRGIGNYIQQRLGGKGNIVELTGLTGSTPATERHQGMMEELAKSPGIEVLATASAGWREADAERAFDSILTRQPHIDMVIAQNDRMALGAYEAAKKRNRHKDILFVGVDALSGAVNLVREGVLDASFIYPTAGDSLLQLAMHILRGEPYQKENILSTALVNSENARVMQMQTKHIETLDRKIEYLDQQLDTFLMRYSSQRILLWACLLILLLAGMLLVILVRAFWTKKRLNEELSAQKTKLEDQRDQLIALSHQVEEATRAKLAFFTNVSHDIRTPLTLISAPVEQLLKSRNLDEQEHFLVNIIHKNVTVLLRLANQIMDFRKYENGKLTLNLSRFQLGTAMAEWADSFKALSYRKHIHFLCRFASEEQTEVVADAEKLERILYNLLSNAFKFTPENGTVTVEQVFFEKEGKRWFRLTVTDDGVGMSAEHVQHIFDRFYQIGVHPGGSGIGLALVKAFVELHHGQIQVDSDSGKGTRFCIEIPTEQEGEVHSLDTLPRNTLNFKEGAILQAEQHSLVAAHAEVTGKEKTVLVIDDDQDIRAYVSSFLKKDYNVLEAANGQEGLQLAMKYVPDAVVCDVMMPVMDGMECCRRLKQELQTCHIPVMMLTAYDMAEQKIKGYQCGADSYIAKPFSAELLQVRLSNLIENRKRLKDFFAEGALPLTDTTEGHDLDQGFVEKLRTLIARNLHRADFTVEELGEKVGLSRVQLYRKTKSLCGYPPNELLRMARLKKAASLLASTEKTISEVAFEVGFNSPSYFAKCYREYFGENPTDFLKRKNQSDQ
;
A
#
# COMPACT_ATOMS: atom_id res chain seq x y z
N MET A 1 11.06 4.53 16.36
CA MET A 1 11.85 5.74 16.68
C MET A 1 11.93 6.59 15.40
N ASN A 2 11.70 7.89 15.28
CA ASN A 2 11.54 8.93 16.29
C ASN A 2 10.92 10.23 15.69
N LEU A 3 9.81 10.17 14.92
CA LEU A 3 9.17 11.41 14.43
C LEU A 3 8.54 12.25 15.56
N LYS A 4 8.02 11.59 16.61
CA LYS A 4 7.48 12.26 17.82
C LYS A 4 8.57 12.94 18.66
N SER A 5 9.77 12.34 18.74
CA SER A 5 10.91 12.88 19.48
C SER A 5 11.49 14.13 18.80
N ILE A 6 11.54 14.16 17.47
CA ILE A 6 12.04 15.32 16.71
C ILE A 6 11.08 16.52 16.87
N PHE A 7 9.77 16.27 16.87
CA PHE A 7 8.77 17.34 17.05
C PHE A 7 8.78 17.91 18.47
N PHE A 8 8.89 17.05 19.48
CA PHE A 8 8.99 17.48 20.89
C PHE A 8 10.31 18.20 21.17
N GLY A 9 11.42 17.73 20.58
CA GLY A 9 12.73 18.37 20.67
C GLY A 9 12.76 19.75 20.03
N LYS A 10 12.11 19.95 18.88
CA LYS A 10 11.99 21.27 18.23
C LYS A 10 11.10 22.23 19.02
N LEU A 11 10.06 21.73 19.69
CA LEU A 11 9.19 22.56 20.53
C LEU A 11 9.91 23.02 21.81
N LEU A 12 10.69 22.13 22.43
CA LEU A 12 11.58 22.44 23.56
C LEU A 12 12.70 23.41 23.17
N LEU A 13 13.28 23.24 21.98
CA LEU A 13 14.27 24.19 21.45
C LEU A 13 13.66 25.58 21.25
N CYS A 14 12.44 25.67 20.69
CA CYS A 14 11.76 26.95 20.51
C CYS A 14 11.35 27.59 21.85
N GLY A 15 10.91 26.79 22.82
CA GLY A 15 10.62 27.26 24.18
C GLY A 15 11.86 27.76 24.92
N GLY A 16 13.00 27.05 24.77
CA GLY A 16 14.29 27.50 25.30
C GLY A 16 14.83 28.75 24.61
N PHE A 17 14.60 28.90 23.30
CA PHE A 17 14.99 30.09 22.54
C PHE A 17 14.14 31.33 22.92
N LEU A 18 12.88 31.14 23.32
CA LEU A 18 12.02 32.22 23.82
C LEU A 18 12.37 32.64 25.26
N LEU A 19 12.86 31.72 26.10
CA LEU A 19 13.32 32.03 27.46
C LEU A 19 14.68 32.74 27.46
N THR A 20 15.53 32.50 26.48
CA THR A 20 16.83 33.19 26.33
C THR A 20 16.69 34.62 25.82
N LEU A 21 15.59 34.97 25.15
CA LEU A 21 15.29 36.36 24.74
C LEU A 21 14.74 37.24 25.87
N ALA A 22 14.47 36.68 27.06
CA ALA A 22 13.96 37.40 28.22
C ALA A 22 15.03 37.71 29.28
N SER A 23 16.28 37.29 29.08
CA SER A 23 17.37 37.61 30.00
C SER A 23 17.92 38.99 29.67
N CYS A 24 17.34 40.02 30.30
CA CYS A 24 18.02 41.30 30.49
C CYS A 24 19.07 41.07 31.58
N GLU A 25 20.31 40.73 31.20
CA GLU A 25 21.44 40.94 32.09
C GLU A 25 21.58 42.46 32.33
N PRO A 26 21.80 42.92 33.57
CA PRO A 26 22.14 44.31 33.83
C PRO A 26 23.43 44.63 33.06
N ALA A 27 23.43 45.74 32.31
CA ALA A 27 24.66 46.22 31.69
C ALA A 27 25.69 46.48 32.80
N GLU A 28 26.81 45.74 32.80
CA GLU A 28 27.94 46.02 33.67
C GLU A 28 28.44 47.45 33.41
N ALA A 29 28.89 48.15 34.45
CA ALA A 29 29.44 49.49 34.32
C ALA A 29 30.67 49.45 33.37
N GLU A 30 30.65 50.30 32.35
CA GLU A 30 31.73 50.46 31.37
C GLU A 30 32.97 51.12 32.00
N TYR A 31 32.76 52.03 32.96
CA TYR A 31 33.83 52.68 33.71
C TYR A 31 33.46 52.85 35.19
N VAL A 32 34.42 52.61 36.08
CA VAL A 32 34.29 52.82 37.52
C VAL A 32 35.27 53.92 37.97
N ILE A 33 34.74 55.04 38.46
CA ILE A 33 35.52 56.18 38.96
C ILE A 33 35.51 56.16 40.49
N GLY A 34 36.70 56.03 41.10
CA GLY A 34 36.86 56.15 42.55
C GLY A 34 37.15 57.58 42.97
N VAL A 35 36.41 58.14 43.92
CA VAL A 35 36.60 59.50 44.45
C VAL A 35 36.96 59.43 45.93
N SER A 36 38.17 59.84 46.27
CA SER A 36 38.66 59.89 47.66
C SER A 36 38.68 61.34 48.17
N GLN A 37 37.68 61.70 48.97
CA GLN A 37 37.57 63.02 49.60
C GLN A 37 38.36 63.07 50.93
N CYS A 38 39.02 64.20 51.23
CA CYS A 38 39.73 64.36 52.51
C CYS A 38 38.79 64.53 53.71
N SER A 39 37.65 65.20 53.53
CA SER A 39 36.76 65.64 54.60
C SER A 39 35.30 65.40 54.25
N GLN A 40 34.42 65.52 55.24
CA GLN A 40 32.98 65.48 55.07
C GLN A 40 32.38 66.78 55.61
N ASP A 41 32.08 67.70 54.70
CA ASP A 41 31.51 69.01 55.02
C ASP A 41 30.55 69.47 53.91
N GLU A 42 29.94 70.64 54.08
CA GLU A 42 28.96 71.19 53.13
C GLU A 42 29.55 71.38 51.73
N TRP A 43 30.81 71.85 51.66
CA TRP A 43 31.54 72.03 50.41
C TRP A 43 31.74 70.70 49.67
N ARG A 44 32.22 69.68 50.39
CA ARG A 44 32.41 68.33 49.83
C ARG A 44 31.09 67.67 49.44
N THR A 45 30.04 67.92 50.20
CA THR A 45 28.71 67.38 49.92
C THR A 45 28.14 68.00 48.64
N GLN A 46 28.30 69.30 48.45
CA GLN A 46 27.89 69.99 47.23
C GLN A 46 28.66 69.45 46.01
N MET A 47 29.99 69.35 46.11
CA MET A 47 30.83 68.77 45.06
C MET A 47 30.42 67.32 44.72
N ASN A 48 30.18 66.48 45.74
CA ASN A 48 29.76 65.10 45.53
C ASN A 48 28.39 65.00 44.84
N ARG A 49 27.44 65.89 45.15
CA ARG A 49 26.14 65.95 44.45
C ARG A 49 26.32 66.32 42.98
N GLU A 50 27.18 67.29 42.68
CA GLU A 50 27.49 67.69 41.31
C GLU A 50 28.11 66.54 40.51
N ILE A 51 29.05 65.80 41.10
CA ILE A 51 29.64 64.59 40.49
C ILE A 51 28.54 63.55 40.20
N MET A 52 27.71 63.21 41.19
CA MET A 52 26.66 62.22 41.00
C MET A 52 25.64 62.66 39.95
N ARG A 53 25.24 63.93 39.95
CA ARG A 53 24.33 64.50 38.94
C ARG A 53 24.93 64.40 37.54
N GLU A 54 26.20 64.75 37.38
CA GLU A 54 26.87 64.71 36.09
C GLU A 54 27.01 63.27 35.58
N SER A 55 27.16 62.28 36.47
CA SER A 55 27.23 60.86 36.07
C SER A 55 25.96 60.35 35.41
N LEU A 56 24.80 60.95 35.68
CA LEU A 56 23.53 60.60 35.01
C LEU A 56 23.57 60.90 33.49
N PHE A 57 24.45 61.80 33.05
CA PHE A 57 24.66 62.11 31.63
C PHE A 57 25.61 61.14 30.91
N PHE A 58 26.29 60.26 31.65
CA PHE A 58 27.23 59.28 31.12
C PHE A 58 26.76 57.85 31.42
N PRO A 59 25.96 57.24 30.53
CA PRO A 59 25.49 55.88 30.70
C PRO A 59 26.68 54.91 30.88
N GLY A 60 26.57 53.99 31.84
CA GLY A 60 27.61 53.00 32.10
C GLY A 60 28.75 53.47 33.01
N VAL A 61 28.69 54.69 33.57
CA VAL A 61 29.68 55.17 34.54
C VAL A 61 29.19 54.93 35.96
N GLU A 62 29.99 54.24 36.77
CA GLU A 62 29.76 54.08 38.22
C GLU A 62 30.74 54.97 38.99
N VAL A 63 30.24 55.79 39.92
CA VAL A 63 31.07 56.63 40.78
C VAL A 63 31.04 56.13 42.23
N LYS A 64 32.21 55.85 42.80
CA LYS A 64 32.38 55.38 44.18
C LYS A 64 33.07 56.44 45.02
N ILE A 65 32.33 57.08 45.92
CA ILE A 65 32.85 58.17 46.76
C ILE A 65 33.17 57.67 48.18
N THR A 66 34.37 57.95 48.68
CA THR A 66 34.78 57.75 50.07
C THR A 66 35.18 59.07 50.73
N SER A 67 35.12 59.12 52.06
CA SER A 67 35.53 60.29 52.85
C SER A 67 36.47 59.88 53.97
N ALA A 68 37.62 60.54 54.03
CA ALA A 68 38.64 60.32 55.04
C ALA A 68 38.38 61.04 56.37
N ASN A 69 37.40 61.94 56.46
CA ASN A 69 37.05 62.67 57.69
C ASN A 69 38.27 63.34 58.39
N ASP A 70 39.11 64.00 57.59
CA ASP A 70 40.37 64.64 57.96
C ASP A 70 41.48 63.69 58.47
N ASP A 71 41.35 62.37 58.27
CA ASP A 71 42.35 61.37 58.69
C ASP A 71 43.15 60.84 57.49
N SER A 72 44.43 61.25 57.42
CA SER A 72 45.38 60.81 56.40
C SER A 72 45.54 59.28 56.33
N ARG A 73 45.54 58.56 57.47
CA ARG A 73 45.68 57.08 57.46
C ARG A 73 44.45 56.43 56.85
N LYS A 74 43.27 56.94 57.18
CA LYS A 74 42.01 56.49 56.59
C LYS A 74 42.00 56.75 55.08
N GLN A 75 42.43 57.93 54.65
CA GLN A 75 42.48 58.25 53.21
C GLN A 75 43.38 57.29 52.43
N ILE A 76 44.54 56.92 52.99
CA ILE A 76 45.43 55.93 52.37
C ILE A 76 44.74 54.58 52.23
N GLN A 77 44.02 54.13 53.26
CA GLN A 77 43.26 52.86 53.23
C GLN A 77 42.13 52.90 52.20
N ASP A 78 41.41 54.01 52.12
CA ASP A 78 40.34 54.22 51.15
C ASP A 78 40.88 54.16 49.71
N ILE A 79 41.99 54.85 49.43
CA ILE A 79 42.62 54.80 48.10
C ILE A 79 43.10 53.39 47.77
N ASP A 80 43.76 52.68 48.70
CA ASP A 80 44.22 51.32 48.46
C ASP A 80 43.05 50.34 48.22
N SER A 81 41.92 50.55 48.91
CA SER A 81 40.67 49.80 48.69
C SER A 81 40.09 50.05 47.30
N LEU A 82 40.02 51.32 46.86
CA LEU A 82 39.53 51.68 45.52
C LEU A 82 40.41 51.07 44.42
N LEU A 83 41.73 51.12 44.57
CA LEU A 83 42.66 50.49 43.62
C LEU A 83 42.49 48.97 43.55
N LYS A 84 42.27 48.30 44.71
CA LYS A 84 42.00 46.85 44.75
C LYS A 84 40.68 46.46 44.09
N GLN A 85 39.69 47.35 44.11
CA GLN A 85 38.42 47.16 43.41
C GLN A 85 38.53 47.36 41.89
N GLY A 86 39.69 47.78 41.38
CA GLY A 86 39.92 47.94 39.94
C GLY A 86 39.25 49.17 39.34
N VAL A 87 39.25 50.31 40.05
CA VAL A 87 38.74 51.57 39.47
C VAL A 87 39.55 52.00 38.24
N ASP A 88 38.86 52.44 37.20
CA ASP A 88 39.44 52.87 35.93
C ASP A 88 40.09 54.25 36.03
N LEU A 89 39.61 55.11 36.94
CA LEU A 89 40.18 56.41 37.25
C LEU A 89 40.01 56.73 38.74
N LEU A 90 41.03 57.36 39.32
CA LEU A 90 41.02 57.79 40.72
C LEU A 90 41.02 59.32 40.82
N VAL A 91 39.99 59.88 41.43
CA VAL A 91 39.96 61.28 41.87
C VAL A 91 40.37 61.36 43.33
N VAL A 92 41.30 62.26 43.67
CA VAL A 92 41.77 62.44 45.04
C VAL A 92 41.78 63.91 45.43
N ALA A 93 41.20 64.22 46.58
CA ALA A 93 41.44 65.47 47.30
C ALA A 93 42.39 65.20 48.48
N PRO A 94 43.71 65.39 48.34
CA PRO A 94 44.69 64.99 49.37
C PRO A 94 44.49 65.72 50.70
N ASN A 95 44.34 65.01 51.82
CA ASN A 95 44.20 65.63 53.14
C ASN A 95 45.43 66.48 53.51
N GLU A 96 46.61 65.89 53.39
CA GLU A 96 47.92 66.53 53.61
C GLU A 96 48.86 66.19 52.45
N ALA A 97 49.62 67.17 51.96
CA ALA A 97 50.44 67.00 50.76
C ALA A 97 51.55 65.95 50.95
N GLU A 98 52.28 65.99 52.07
CA GLU A 98 53.39 65.08 52.35
C GLU A 98 52.90 63.64 52.56
N SER A 99 51.94 63.44 53.47
CA SER A 99 51.37 62.13 53.81
C SER A 99 50.76 61.41 52.61
N MET A 100 50.11 62.13 51.70
CA MET A 100 49.37 61.53 50.56
C MET A 100 50.24 61.29 49.31
N THR A 101 51.40 61.94 49.19
CA THR A 101 52.25 61.83 47.99
C THR A 101 52.61 60.36 47.66
N PRO A 102 53.04 59.50 48.60
CA PRO A 102 53.45 58.13 48.27
C PRO A 102 52.32 57.25 47.70
N ILE A 103 51.10 57.36 48.22
CA ILE A 103 49.96 56.55 47.78
C ILE A 103 49.44 57.01 46.40
N ILE A 104 49.50 58.31 46.13
CA ILE A 104 49.13 58.89 44.83
C ILE A 104 50.15 58.51 43.75
N GLU A 105 51.46 58.55 44.06
CA GLU A 105 52.47 58.05 43.13
C GLU A 105 52.34 56.56 42.86
N LYS A 106 51.95 55.76 43.88
CA LYS A 106 51.68 54.34 43.72
C LYS A 106 50.53 54.10 42.73
N ALA A 107 49.42 54.81 42.87
CA ALA A 107 48.27 54.75 41.96
C ALA A 107 48.65 55.16 40.52
N TYR A 108 49.39 56.25 40.37
CA TYR A 108 49.84 56.73 39.07
C TYR A 108 50.77 55.73 38.37
N ARG A 109 51.71 55.12 39.11
CA ARG A 109 52.64 54.12 38.57
C ARG A 109 51.98 52.78 38.24
N SER A 110 50.85 52.43 38.87
CA SER A 110 50.08 51.23 38.50
C SER A 110 49.31 51.38 37.19
N GLY A 111 49.37 52.56 36.56
CA GLY A 111 48.70 52.85 35.29
C GLY A 111 47.29 53.43 35.45
N THR A 112 46.79 53.56 36.68
CA THR A 112 45.49 54.20 36.95
C THR A 112 45.65 55.72 36.83
N PRO A 113 44.89 56.39 35.94
CA PRO A 113 44.87 57.84 35.88
C PRO A 113 44.44 58.45 37.22
N VAL A 114 45.18 59.46 37.69
CA VAL A 114 44.89 60.13 38.96
C VAL A 114 44.58 61.61 38.71
N VAL A 115 43.37 62.03 39.06
CA VAL A 115 42.95 63.44 39.00
C VAL A 115 42.99 64.02 40.40
N LEU A 116 43.81 65.05 40.62
CA LEU A 116 43.83 65.79 41.87
C LEU A 116 42.77 66.88 41.84
N VAL A 117 42.04 67.03 42.95
CA VAL A 117 41.01 68.06 43.05
C VAL A 117 41.13 68.87 44.33
N ASP A 118 40.96 70.19 44.21
CA ASP A 118 41.08 71.18 45.27
C ASP A 118 42.51 71.27 45.86
N ARG A 119 42.98 70.21 46.50
CA ARG A 119 44.30 70.13 47.15
C ARG A 119 45.35 69.47 46.25
N LYS A 120 46.60 69.90 46.39
CA LYS A 120 47.77 69.39 45.64
C LYS A 120 48.65 68.46 46.47
N THR A 121 49.46 67.64 45.78
CA THR A 121 50.58 66.89 46.36
C THR A 121 51.92 67.59 46.07
N HIS A 122 53.02 67.12 46.68
CA HIS A 122 54.36 67.65 46.38
C HIS A 122 54.99 67.06 45.10
N SER A 123 54.32 66.12 44.44
CA SER A 123 54.82 65.45 43.24
C SER A 123 54.06 65.89 41.99
N SER A 124 54.74 65.91 40.84
CA SER A 124 54.12 66.15 39.52
C SER A 124 53.52 64.89 38.88
N ARG A 125 53.59 63.74 39.59
CA ARG A 125 53.12 62.42 39.16
C ARG A 125 51.63 62.22 39.42
N TYR A 126 50.84 62.91 38.64
CA TYR A 126 49.38 62.76 38.52
C TYR A 126 48.98 63.10 37.08
N THR A 127 47.76 62.73 36.70
CA THR A 127 47.25 62.89 35.33
C THR A 127 46.77 64.31 35.07
N ALA A 128 45.89 64.83 35.92
CA ALA A 128 45.38 66.19 35.84
C ALA A 128 45.08 66.76 37.23
N TYR A 129 45.04 68.08 37.35
CA TYR A 129 44.60 68.84 38.51
C TYR A 129 43.43 69.74 38.13
N ILE A 130 42.44 69.85 39.01
CA ILE A 130 41.35 70.81 38.91
C ILE A 130 41.11 71.48 40.28
N GLY A 131 41.05 72.81 40.29
CA GLY A 131 40.88 73.58 41.52
C GLY A 131 41.09 75.07 41.27
N ALA A 132 40.74 75.92 42.23
CA ALA A 132 41.00 77.36 42.10
C ALA A 132 42.41 77.73 42.58
N ASP A 133 42.90 78.86 42.10
CA ASP A 133 44.19 79.41 42.54
C ASP A 133 44.07 80.04 43.93
N ASN A 134 44.51 79.30 44.95
CA ASN A 134 44.45 79.72 46.35
C ASN A 134 45.35 80.92 46.66
N ARG A 135 46.42 81.14 45.88
CA ARG A 135 47.30 82.30 46.05
C ARG A 135 46.64 83.56 45.50
N GLU A 136 45.96 83.46 44.36
CA GLU A 136 45.13 84.57 43.84
C GLU A 136 43.95 84.89 44.76
N ILE A 137 43.32 83.90 45.39
CA ILE A 137 42.31 84.14 46.44
C ILE A 137 42.93 84.92 47.61
N GLY A 138 44.11 84.51 48.07
CA GLY A 138 44.87 85.23 49.09
C GLY A 138 45.12 86.70 48.71
N ARG A 139 45.57 86.95 47.47
CA ARG A 139 45.77 88.32 46.95
C ARG A 139 44.46 89.10 46.90
N GLY A 140 43.38 88.46 46.48
CA GLY A 140 42.03 89.03 46.49
C GLY A 140 41.61 89.48 47.88
N ILE A 141 41.83 88.64 48.90
CA ILE A 141 41.59 88.97 50.31
C ILE A 141 42.43 90.17 50.74
N GLY A 142 43.73 90.17 50.43
CA GLY A 142 44.62 91.28 50.75
C GLY A 142 44.21 92.61 50.12
N ASN A 143 43.70 92.58 48.88
CA ASN A 143 43.16 93.76 48.19
C ASN A 143 41.85 94.22 48.85
N TYR A 144 40.95 93.29 49.18
CA TYR A 144 39.71 93.60 49.88
C TYR A 144 39.96 94.29 51.23
N ILE A 145 40.90 93.78 52.04
CA ILE A 145 41.29 94.38 53.32
C ILE A 145 41.72 95.84 53.13
N GLN A 146 42.57 96.10 52.14
CA GLN A 146 43.08 97.45 51.87
C GLN A 146 41.97 98.42 51.48
N GLN A 147 41.06 98.00 50.60
CA GLN A 147 39.93 98.83 50.18
C GLN A 147 38.95 99.07 51.33
N ARG A 148 38.64 98.03 52.11
CA ARG A 148 37.62 98.08 53.15
C ARG A 148 38.07 98.85 54.40
N LEU A 149 39.35 98.76 54.78
CA LEU A 149 39.93 99.47 55.93
C LEU A 149 40.63 100.78 55.55
N GLY A 150 40.65 101.18 54.28
CA GLY A 150 41.31 102.42 53.83
C GLY A 150 42.83 102.41 54.05
N GLY A 151 43.46 101.23 54.01
CA GLY A 151 44.89 101.03 54.15
C GLY A 151 45.46 101.12 55.58
N LYS A 152 44.63 101.23 56.63
CA LYS A 152 45.05 101.20 58.05
C LYS A 152 44.10 100.37 58.93
N GLY A 153 44.64 99.50 59.78
CA GLY A 153 43.83 98.70 60.71
C GLY A 153 44.50 97.42 61.20
N ASN A 154 43.90 96.81 62.21
CA ASN A 154 44.38 95.62 62.91
C ASN A 154 43.59 94.39 62.48
N ILE A 155 44.27 93.39 61.93
CA ILE A 155 43.62 92.15 61.47
C ILE A 155 44.11 90.91 62.21
N VAL A 156 43.26 89.89 62.26
CA VAL A 156 43.60 88.56 62.76
C VAL A 156 43.34 87.53 61.66
N GLU A 157 44.27 86.60 61.46
CA GLU A 157 44.11 85.51 60.52
C GLU A 157 43.87 84.17 61.24
N LEU A 158 42.84 83.45 60.81
CA LEU A 158 42.56 82.07 61.20
C LEU A 158 42.81 81.15 60.00
N THR A 159 43.90 80.39 60.05
CA THR A 159 44.35 79.53 58.96
C THR A 159 43.71 78.14 59.03
N GLY A 160 43.69 77.45 57.89
CA GLY A 160 43.31 76.05 57.82
C GLY A 160 44.32 75.10 58.48
N LEU A 161 44.19 73.81 58.16
CA LEU A 161 45.09 72.76 58.65
C LEU A 161 46.54 73.02 58.22
N THR A 162 47.45 73.02 59.20
CA THR A 162 48.89 73.12 58.97
C THR A 162 49.38 72.00 58.05
N GLY A 163 50.07 72.35 56.96
CA GLY A 163 50.54 71.39 55.97
C GLY A 163 49.60 71.16 54.78
N SER A 164 48.42 71.79 54.77
CA SER A 164 47.54 71.81 53.58
C SER A 164 47.92 72.94 52.62
N THR A 165 48.02 72.63 51.33
CA THR A 165 48.43 73.60 50.29
C THR A 165 47.53 74.84 50.20
N PRO A 166 46.18 74.75 50.28
CA PRO A 166 45.33 75.94 50.27
C PRO A 166 45.62 76.90 51.42
N ALA A 167 45.90 76.39 52.64
CA ALA A 167 46.14 77.24 53.80
C ALA A 167 47.42 78.06 53.63
N THR A 168 48.47 77.43 53.11
CA THR A 168 49.75 78.09 52.84
C THR A 168 49.65 79.11 51.71
N GLU A 169 48.99 78.75 50.60
CA GLU A 169 48.87 79.60 49.41
C GLU A 169 48.00 80.84 49.69
N ARG A 170 46.86 80.68 50.38
CA ARG A 170 45.99 81.80 50.79
C ARG A 170 46.72 82.79 51.68
N HIS A 171 47.46 82.29 52.68
CA HIS A 171 48.27 83.12 53.56
C HIS A 171 49.34 83.90 52.78
N GLN A 172 50.14 83.21 51.95
CA GLN A 172 51.20 83.85 51.17
C GLN A 172 50.66 84.93 50.23
N GLY A 173 49.59 84.63 49.49
CA GLY A 173 48.95 85.60 48.60
C GLY A 173 48.43 86.83 49.34
N MET A 174 47.83 86.64 50.51
CA MET A 174 47.37 87.75 51.34
C MET A 174 48.54 88.61 51.83
N MET A 175 49.60 87.99 52.35
CA MET A 175 50.77 88.72 52.85
C MET A 175 51.51 89.48 51.75
N GLU A 176 51.60 88.92 50.53
CA GLU A 176 52.17 89.59 49.34
C GLU A 176 51.44 90.91 49.02
N GLU A 177 50.12 90.89 49.12
CA GLU A 177 49.31 92.07 48.81
C GLU A 177 49.34 93.08 49.96
N LEU A 178 49.31 92.62 51.21
CA LEU A 178 49.41 93.46 52.40
C LEU A 178 50.78 94.15 52.55
N ALA A 179 51.86 93.57 52.01
CA ALA A 179 53.18 94.21 51.98
C ALA A 179 53.17 95.58 51.27
N LYS A 180 52.18 95.85 50.42
CA LYS A 180 51.98 97.15 49.74
C LYS A 180 51.36 98.23 50.65
N SER A 181 50.78 97.84 51.78
CA SER A 181 50.05 98.71 52.71
C SER A 181 50.55 98.55 54.15
N PRO A 182 51.65 99.22 54.54
CA PRO A 182 52.27 99.06 55.87
C PRO A 182 51.41 99.58 57.04
N GLY A 183 50.26 100.20 56.76
CA GLY A 183 49.30 100.62 57.79
C GLY A 183 48.39 99.50 58.30
N ILE A 184 48.38 98.33 57.64
CA ILE A 184 47.64 97.15 58.08
C ILE A 184 48.56 96.26 58.92
N GLU A 185 48.19 95.99 60.17
CA GLU A 185 48.97 95.13 61.08
C GLU A 185 48.24 93.79 61.32
N VAL A 186 48.96 92.67 61.12
CA VAL A 186 48.46 91.33 61.47
C VAL A 186 48.80 91.05 62.93
N LEU A 187 47.82 91.20 63.83
CA LEU A 187 48.02 91.08 65.28
C LEU A 187 48.28 89.64 65.74
N ALA A 188 47.67 88.67 65.06
CA ALA A 188 47.81 87.25 65.37
C ALA A 188 47.43 86.39 64.17
N THR A 189 48.12 85.26 64.02
CA THR A 189 47.75 84.17 63.12
C THR A 189 47.60 82.89 63.94
N ALA A 190 46.49 82.18 63.78
CA ALA A 190 46.26 80.91 64.47
C ALA A 190 45.65 79.87 63.53
N SER A 191 46.14 78.62 63.59
CA SER A 191 45.53 77.52 62.84
C SER A 191 44.29 76.99 63.56
N ALA A 192 43.20 76.84 62.81
CA ALA A 192 41.91 76.33 63.26
C ALA A 192 41.47 75.07 62.46
N GLY A 193 42.40 74.45 61.72
CA GLY A 193 42.17 73.10 61.19
C GLY A 193 40.99 72.96 60.23
N TRP A 194 40.53 74.04 59.60
CA TRP A 194 39.31 74.12 58.78
C TRP A 194 37.98 73.96 59.53
N ARG A 195 37.97 73.96 60.87
CA ARG A 195 36.81 73.61 61.71
C ARG A 195 36.25 74.82 62.47
N GLU A 196 34.92 74.93 62.49
CA GLU A 196 34.19 76.01 63.17
C GLU A 196 34.50 76.09 64.67
N ALA A 197 34.39 74.97 65.39
CA ALA A 197 34.64 74.93 66.84
C ALA A 197 36.10 75.23 67.23
N ASP A 198 37.05 74.93 66.35
CA ASP A 198 38.46 75.21 66.58
C ASP A 198 38.75 76.69 66.33
N ALA A 199 38.14 77.30 65.32
CA ALA A 199 38.19 78.73 65.06
C ALA A 199 37.55 79.54 66.19
N GLU A 200 36.41 79.11 66.70
CA GLU A 200 35.75 79.75 67.84
C GLU A 200 36.67 79.79 69.07
N ARG A 201 37.29 78.65 69.42
CA ARG A 201 38.22 78.56 70.57
C ARG A 201 39.50 79.37 70.35
N ALA A 202 40.09 79.28 69.16
CA ALA A 202 41.31 80.01 68.82
C ALA A 202 41.06 81.52 68.86
N PHE A 203 39.95 81.98 68.28
CA PHE A 203 39.62 83.39 68.22
C PHE A 203 39.21 83.95 69.59
N ASP A 204 38.43 83.24 70.41
CA ASP A 204 38.09 83.69 71.77
C ASP A 204 39.36 83.95 72.62
N SER A 205 40.39 83.14 72.43
CA SER A 205 41.69 83.32 73.09
C SER A 205 42.44 84.57 72.61
N ILE A 206 42.35 84.91 71.33
CA ILE A 206 42.95 86.12 70.74
C ILE A 206 42.17 87.36 71.17
N LEU A 207 40.84 87.29 71.12
CA LEU A 207 39.90 88.35 71.47
C LEU A 207 40.05 88.80 72.93
N THR A 208 40.48 87.89 73.82
CA THR A 208 40.80 88.20 75.22
C THR A 208 42.06 89.06 75.37
N ARG A 209 43.04 88.86 74.49
CA ARG A 209 44.38 89.48 74.57
C ARG A 209 44.48 90.75 73.73
N GLN A 210 43.65 90.89 72.70
CA GLN A 210 43.67 91.99 71.75
C GLN A 210 42.40 92.86 71.87
N PRO A 211 42.51 94.08 72.45
CA PRO A 211 41.35 94.94 72.71
C PRO A 211 40.80 95.62 71.45
N HIS A 212 41.62 95.80 70.41
CA HIS A 212 41.22 96.42 69.14
C HIS A 212 41.59 95.52 67.96
N ILE A 213 40.56 94.95 67.33
CA ILE A 213 40.65 94.15 66.11
C ILE A 213 39.62 94.78 65.17
N ASP A 214 40.00 95.13 63.95
CA ASP A 214 39.10 95.73 62.95
C ASP A 214 38.54 94.67 62.01
N MET A 215 39.30 93.61 61.71
CA MET A 215 38.86 92.55 60.80
C MET A 215 39.45 91.17 61.15
N VAL A 216 38.66 90.12 60.94
CA VAL A 216 39.08 88.72 61.03
C VAL A 216 38.99 88.08 59.66
N ILE A 217 40.11 87.50 59.24
CA ILE A 217 40.23 86.72 58.02
C ILE A 217 40.25 85.26 58.39
N ALA A 218 39.18 84.54 58.09
CA ALA A 218 39.15 83.11 58.22
C ALA A 218 39.31 82.47 56.83
N GLN A 219 40.23 81.52 56.72
CA GLN A 219 40.51 80.88 55.44
C GLN A 219 39.36 79.98 54.93
N ASN A 220 38.27 79.80 55.67
CA ASN A 220 37.00 79.31 55.13
C ASN A 220 35.79 79.89 55.88
N ASP A 221 34.59 79.75 55.33
CA ASP A 221 33.36 80.36 55.86
C ASP A 221 32.94 79.80 57.21
N ARG A 222 33.16 78.50 57.47
CA ARG A 222 32.81 77.89 58.76
C ARG A 222 33.70 78.39 59.89
N MET A 223 35.00 78.62 59.62
CA MET A 223 35.88 79.26 60.59
C MET A 223 35.51 80.73 60.79
N ALA A 224 35.04 81.42 59.74
CA ALA A 224 34.56 82.79 59.84
C ALA A 224 33.34 82.89 60.77
N LEU A 225 32.39 81.97 60.63
CA LEU A 225 31.22 81.86 61.50
C LEU A 225 31.61 81.55 62.96
N GLY A 226 32.53 80.61 63.18
CA GLY A 226 33.05 80.31 64.52
C GLY A 226 33.70 81.53 65.19
N ALA A 227 34.48 82.31 64.43
CA ALA A 227 35.05 83.56 64.93
C ALA A 227 33.98 84.62 65.25
N TYR A 228 32.95 84.74 64.40
CA TYR A 228 31.82 85.62 64.64
C TYR A 228 31.07 85.26 65.94
N GLU A 229 30.78 83.98 66.17
CA GLU A 229 30.10 83.53 67.38
C GLU A 229 30.95 83.76 68.65
N ALA A 230 32.27 83.58 68.59
CA ALA A 230 33.17 83.97 69.68
C ALA A 230 33.10 85.49 69.97
N ALA A 231 33.09 86.34 68.94
CA ALA A 231 32.94 87.79 69.11
C ALA A 231 31.56 88.17 69.67
N LYS A 232 30.51 87.46 69.24
CA LYS A 232 29.13 87.68 69.66
C LYS A 232 28.91 87.31 71.11
N LYS A 233 29.50 86.22 71.60
CA LYS A 233 29.53 85.85 73.04
C LYS A 233 30.09 86.96 73.93
N ARG A 234 30.94 87.83 73.38
CA ARG A 234 31.53 88.98 74.09
C ARG A 234 30.97 90.34 73.65
N ASN A 235 29.88 90.37 72.88
CA ASN A 235 29.25 91.58 72.32
C ASN A 235 30.19 92.47 71.46
N ARG A 236 31.27 91.91 70.90
CA ARG A 236 32.23 92.64 70.03
C ARG A 236 32.02 92.41 68.53
N HIS A 237 31.05 91.57 68.16
CA HIS A 237 30.75 91.23 66.76
C HIS A 237 30.37 92.42 65.86
N LYS A 238 29.97 93.57 66.44
CA LYS A 238 29.63 94.78 65.67
C LYS A 238 30.83 95.65 65.32
N ASP A 239 31.93 95.48 66.05
CA ASP A 239 33.15 96.29 65.90
C ASP A 239 34.19 95.61 65.00
N ILE A 240 33.91 94.37 64.57
CA ILE A 240 34.84 93.51 63.84
C ILE A 240 34.17 93.07 62.55
N LEU A 241 34.88 93.22 61.43
CA LEU A 241 34.46 92.68 60.14
C LEU A 241 34.94 91.23 59.98
N PHE A 242 34.12 90.35 59.42
CA PHE A 242 34.47 88.93 59.23
C PHE A 242 34.51 88.59 57.74
N VAL A 243 35.62 88.02 57.29
CA VAL A 243 35.83 87.61 55.90
C VAL A 243 36.11 86.12 55.85
N GLY A 244 35.37 85.42 54.98
CA GLY A 244 35.52 83.98 54.74
C GLY A 244 35.98 83.65 53.32
N VAL A 245 36.03 82.35 53.04
CA VAL A 245 36.31 81.76 51.73
C VAL A 245 35.44 80.51 51.62
N ASP A 246 34.90 80.26 50.43
CA ASP A 246 34.08 79.13 49.95
C ASP A 246 32.86 79.71 49.20
N ALA A 247 32.16 80.65 49.83
CA ALA A 247 30.97 81.36 49.37
C ALA A 247 29.86 80.43 48.84
N LEU A 248 29.63 79.32 49.55
CA LEU A 248 28.49 78.42 49.31
C LEU A 248 27.16 79.10 49.66
N SER A 249 26.03 78.47 49.30
CA SER A 249 24.68 79.02 49.51
C SER A 249 24.44 79.51 50.95
N GLY A 250 24.90 78.76 51.95
CA GLY A 250 24.86 79.15 53.37
C GLY A 250 25.65 80.43 53.66
N ALA A 251 26.89 80.53 53.18
CA ALA A 251 27.74 81.69 53.40
C ALA A 251 27.27 82.94 52.65
N VAL A 252 26.71 82.79 51.44
CA VAL A 252 26.06 83.90 50.72
C VAL A 252 24.91 84.48 51.55
N ASN A 253 24.17 83.64 52.28
CA ASN A 253 23.14 84.10 53.22
C ASN A 253 23.76 84.84 54.42
N LEU A 254 24.87 84.36 54.98
CA LEU A 254 25.59 85.03 56.07
C LEU A 254 26.10 86.42 55.66
N VAL A 255 26.59 86.57 54.43
CA VAL A 255 27.00 87.88 53.87
C VAL A 255 25.79 88.81 53.70
N ARG A 256 24.69 88.29 53.16
CA ARG A 256 23.44 89.05 52.99
C ARG A 256 22.85 89.52 54.33
N GLU A 257 22.98 88.71 55.37
CA GLU A 257 22.49 89.00 56.72
C GLU A 257 23.43 89.90 57.54
N GLY A 258 24.61 90.23 56.99
CA GLY A 258 25.61 91.07 57.63
C GLY A 258 26.40 90.36 58.74
N VAL A 259 26.35 89.04 58.80
CA VAL A 259 27.17 88.21 59.72
C VAL A 259 28.61 88.15 59.20
N LEU A 260 28.77 87.94 57.90
CA LEU A 260 30.04 88.08 57.19
C LEU A 260 30.03 89.38 56.38
N ASP A 261 31.14 90.10 56.36
CA ASP A 261 31.30 91.29 55.52
C ASP A 261 31.55 90.87 54.05
N ALA A 262 32.32 89.81 53.87
CA ALA A 262 32.59 89.21 52.56
C ALA A 262 32.96 87.73 52.64
N SER A 263 32.85 87.04 51.51
CA SER A 263 33.43 85.71 51.29
C SER A 263 33.92 85.57 49.85
N PHE A 264 35.01 84.82 49.62
CA PHE A 264 35.52 84.55 48.27
C PHE A 264 35.02 83.20 47.76
N ILE A 265 34.50 83.14 46.53
CA ILE A 265 34.05 81.88 45.90
C ILE A 265 35.24 80.94 45.73
N TYR A 266 35.13 79.78 46.36
CA TYR A 266 35.96 78.62 46.06
C TYR A 266 35.08 77.56 45.38
N PRO A 267 35.12 77.45 44.04
CA PRO A 267 34.17 76.63 43.30
C PRO A 267 34.39 75.13 43.55
N THR A 268 33.29 74.39 43.75
CA THR A 268 33.27 72.93 43.91
C THR A 268 33.54 72.20 42.61
N ALA A 269 32.91 72.65 41.51
CA ALA A 269 33.10 72.19 40.13
C ALA A 269 33.08 70.66 39.95
N GLY A 270 32.15 69.98 40.64
CA GLY A 270 32.04 68.52 40.56
C GLY A 270 31.63 68.00 39.18
N ASP A 271 30.86 68.79 38.42
CA ASP A 271 30.49 68.56 37.03
C ASP A 271 31.71 68.61 36.09
N SER A 272 32.50 69.68 36.17
CA SER A 272 33.71 69.85 35.36
C SER A 272 34.77 68.79 35.67
N LEU A 273 34.86 68.37 36.94
CA LEU A 273 35.71 67.26 37.36
C LEU A 273 35.30 65.95 36.67
N LEU A 274 34.00 65.62 36.66
CA LEU A 274 33.55 64.37 36.04
C LEU A 274 33.75 64.42 34.52
N GLN A 275 33.48 65.56 33.88
CA GLN A 275 33.76 65.75 32.45
C GLN A 275 35.25 65.53 32.13
N LEU A 276 36.16 66.09 32.95
CA LEU A 276 37.60 65.86 32.82
C LEU A 276 37.95 64.36 32.98
N ALA A 277 37.36 63.69 33.96
CA ALA A 277 37.55 62.24 34.15
C ALA A 277 37.09 61.44 32.91
N MET A 278 35.95 61.81 32.32
CA MET A 278 35.43 61.16 31.12
C MET A 278 36.29 61.43 29.88
N HIS A 279 36.81 62.65 29.71
CA HIS A 279 37.77 62.94 28.63
C HIS A 279 39.01 62.04 28.76
N ILE A 280 39.54 61.88 29.97
CA ILE A 280 40.70 61.02 30.23
C ILE A 280 40.39 59.55 29.90
N LEU A 281 39.26 59.02 30.40
CA LEU A 281 38.85 57.63 30.19
C LEU A 281 38.57 57.30 28.72
N ARG A 282 37.99 58.24 27.97
CA ARG A 282 37.69 58.09 26.53
C ARG A 282 38.88 58.40 25.62
N GLY A 283 40.03 58.81 26.17
CA GLY A 283 41.21 59.18 25.39
C GLY A 283 41.06 60.49 24.61
N GLU A 284 40.16 61.36 25.03
CA GLU A 284 39.93 62.68 24.45
C GLU A 284 41.00 63.70 24.94
N PRO A 285 41.24 64.79 24.19
CA PRO A 285 42.19 65.81 24.62
C PRO A 285 41.78 66.50 25.94
N TYR A 286 42.71 66.62 26.89
CA TYR A 286 42.49 67.30 28.16
C TYR A 286 43.69 68.17 28.57
N GLN A 287 43.46 69.12 29.49
CA GLN A 287 44.52 69.95 30.08
C GLN A 287 44.98 69.35 31.41
N LYS A 288 46.30 69.39 31.67
CA LYS A 288 46.86 68.90 32.94
C LYS A 288 46.51 69.80 34.13
N GLU A 289 46.45 71.11 33.93
CA GLU A 289 46.13 72.09 34.98
C GLU A 289 44.83 72.82 34.60
N ASN A 290 43.78 72.63 35.39
CA ASN A 290 42.46 73.23 35.15
C ASN A 290 42.13 74.20 36.29
N ILE A 291 42.55 75.46 36.12
CA ILE A 291 42.40 76.49 37.16
C ILE A 291 41.02 77.13 37.08
N LEU A 292 40.26 77.03 38.17
CA LEU A 292 38.92 77.57 38.30
C LEU A 292 38.96 79.03 38.75
N SER A 293 38.00 79.83 38.27
CA SER A 293 37.89 81.24 38.64
C SER A 293 37.30 81.44 40.03
N THR A 294 37.77 82.48 40.73
CA THR A 294 37.22 82.96 42.01
C THR A 294 36.58 84.34 41.84
N ALA A 295 35.68 84.72 42.74
CA ALA A 295 35.14 86.07 42.81
C ALA A 295 34.75 86.43 44.26
N LEU A 296 34.81 87.73 44.57
CA LEU A 296 34.36 88.28 45.84
C LEU A 296 32.85 88.30 45.93
N VAL A 297 32.29 87.83 47.04
CA VAL A 297 30.90 87.98 47.43
C VAL A 297 30.81 88.92 48.62
N ASN A 298 30.10 90.04 48.44
CA ASN A 298 29.89 91.07 49.46
C ASN A 298 28.40 91.48 49.48
N SER A 299 28.03 92.44 50.32
CA SER A 299 26.64 92.91 50.43
C SER A 299 26.06 93.47 49.12
N GLU A 300 26.88 93.93 48.18
CA GLU A 300 26.44 94.49 46.90
C GLU A 300 25.94 93.41 45.92
N ASN A 301 26.59 92.24 45.91
CA ASN A 301 26.28 91.16 44.96
C ASN A 301 25.63 89.92 45.60
N ALA A 302 25.65 89.79 46.94
CA ALA A 302 25.11 88.63 47.66
C ALA A 302 23.64 88.35 47.33
N ARG A 303 22.83 89.40 47.09
CA ARG A 303 21.42 89.22 46.72
C ARG A 303 21.26 88.54 45.35
N VAL A 304 22.08 88.91 44.36
CA VAL A 304 22.04 88.31 43.03
C VAL A 304 22.56 86.88 43.12
N MET A 305 23.66 86.64 43.84
CA MET A 305 24.20 85.30 44.07
C MET A 305 23.16 84.40 44.73
N GLN A 306 22.48 84.86 45.79
CA GLN A 306 21.42 84.09 46.45
C GLN A 306 20.28 83.71 45.48
N MET A 307 19.86 84.63 44.60
CA MET A 307 18.83 84.34 43.60
C MET A 307 19.28 83.27 42.60
N GLN A 308 20.54 83.34 42.15
CA GLN A 308 21.12 82.34 41.25
C GLN A 308 21.24 80.97 41.93
N THR A 309 21.79 80.90 43.14
CA THR A 309 21.92 79.65 43.88
C THR A 309 20.58 79.00 44.17
N LYS A 310 19.56 79.77 44.56
CA LYS A 310 18.20 79.25 44.76
C LYS A 310 17.57 78.75 43.46
N HIS A 311 17.86 79.38 42.34
CA HIS A 311 17.40 78.92 41.03
C HIS A 311 18.06 77.58 40.67
N ILE A 312 19.38 77.46 40.86
CA ILE A 312 20.14 76.23 40.65
C ILE A 312 19.62 75.09 41.53
N GLU A 313 19.41 75.32 42.82
CA GLU A 313 18.80 74.32 43.73
C GLU A 313 17.41 73.84 43.24
N THR A 314 16.64 74.74 42.61
CA THR A 314 15.34 74.39 42.03
C THR A 314 15.49 73.53 40.77
N LEU A 315 16.51 73.81 39.95
CA LEU A 315 16.85 73.00 38.78
C LEU A 315 17.35 71.61 39.18
N ASP A 316 18.19 71.52 40.22
CA ASP A 316 18.70 70.25 40.75
C ASP A 316 17.55 69.33 41.18
N ARG A 317 16.59 69.85 41.95
CA ARG A 317 15.40 69.08 42.35
C ARG A 317 14.56 68.62 41.16
N LYS A 318 14.51 69.40 40.08
CA LYS A 318 13.80 69.00 38.85
C LYS A 318 14.54 67.88 38.11
N ILE A 319 15.87 67.93 38.06
CA ILE A 319 16.69 66.87 37.44
C ILE A 319 16.51 65.56 38.22
N GLU A 320 16.63 65.59 39.55
CA GLU A 320 16.39 64.41 40.40
C GLU A 320 14.97 63.85 40.22
N TYR A 321 13.97 64.71 40.13
CA TYR A 321 12.59 64.27 39.88
C TYR A 321 12.42 63.64 38.49
N LEU A 322 13.04 64.22 37.46
CA LEU A 322 12.98 63.69 36.09
C LEU A 322 13.67 62.32 35.99
N ASP A 323 14.80 62.15 36.67
CA ASP A 323 15.54 60.89 36.75
C ASP A 323 14.67 59.77 37.39
N GLN A 324 14.06 60.05 38.55
CA GLN A 324 13.13 59.12 39.21
C GLN A 324 11.89 58.79 38.34
N GLN A 325 11.37 59.78 37.61
CA GLN A 325 10.28 59.54 36.67
C GLN A 325 10.74 58.66 35.52
N LEU A 326 11.92 58.90 34.95
CA LEU A 326 12.48 58.12 33.85
C LEU A 326 12.63 56.66 34.27
N ASP A 327 13.20 56.38 35.43
CA ASP A 327 13.31 55.03 35.99
C ASP A 327 11.94 54.36 36.14
N THR A 328 10.97 55.10 36.68
CA THR A 328 9.59 54.59 36.82
C THR A 328 8.96 54.30 35.46
N PHE A 329 9.20 55.14 34.45
CA PHE A 329 8.74 54.95 33.08
C PHE A 329 9.41 53.73 32.43
N LEU A 330 10.72 53.57 32.56
CA LEU A 330 11.47 52.44 32.03
C LEU A 330 11.03 51.13 32.67
N MET A 331 10.83 51.11 33.99
CA MET A 331 10.31 49.96 34.72
C MET A 331 8.89 49.59 34.28
N ARG A 332 8.00 50.58 34.12
CA ARG A 332 6.65 50.35 33.59
C ARG A 332 6.67 49.83 32.16
N TYR A 333 7.49 50.43 31.29
CA TYR A 333 7.64 50.02 29.90
C TYR A 333 8.15 48.59 29.78
N SER A 334 9.21 48.26 30.54
CA SER A 334 9.76 46.89 30.61
C SER A 334 8.70 45.89 31.09
N SER A 335 7.99 46.22 32.19
CA SER A 335 6.93 45.38 32.74
C SER A 335 5.78 45.16 31.75
N GLN A 336 5.34 46.21 31.06
CA GLN A 336 4.30 46.13 30.03
C GLN A 336 4.74 45.28 28.84
N ARG A 337 6.00 45.43 28.39
CA ARG A 337 6.56 44.64 27.30
C ARG A 337 6.61 43.16 27.68
N ILE A 338 7.07 42.84 28.90
CA ILE A 338 7.09 41.47 29.43
C ILE A 338 5.68 40.88 29.48
N LEU A 339 4.70 41.63 30.01
CA LEU A 339 3.30 41.21 30.07
C LEU A 339 2.72 40.95 28.67
N LEU A 340 2.98 41.83 27.70
CA LEU A 340 2.49 41.70 26.33
C LEU A 340 3.07 40.46 25.65
N TRP A 341 4.37 40.20 25.78
CA TRP A 341 4.99 38.98 25.27
C TRP A 341 4.46 37.72 25.97
N ALA A 342 4.23 37.77 27.28
CA ALA A 342 3.61 36.66 28.01
C ALA A 342 2.19 36.39 27.51
N CYS A 343 1.36 37.42 27.30
CA CYS A 343 0.02 37.28 26.74
C CYS A 343 0.03 36.71 25.31
N LEU A 344 0.93 37.18 24.44
CA LEU A 344 1.09 36.64 23.09
C LEU A 344 1.51 35.17 23.10
N LEU A 345 2.44 34.79 23.99
CA LEU A 345 2.87 33.41 24.16
C LEU A 345 1.71 32.52 24.63
N ILE A 346 0.93 32.98 25.61
CA ILE A 346 -0.25 32.25 26.11
C ILE A 346 -1.29 32.07 24.99
N LEU A 347 -1.59 33.12 24.21
CA LEU A 347 -2.51 33.03 23.08
C LEU A 347 -2.01 32.06 22.00
N LEU A 348 -0.70 32.07 21.70
CA LEU A 348 -0.09 31.15 20.75
C LEU A 348 -0.17 29.70 21.23
N LEU A 349 0.14 29.44 22.50
CA LEU A 349 0.02 28.12 23.12
C LEU A 349 -1.44 27.63 23.16
N ALA A 350 -2.39 28.50 23.50
CA ALA A 350 -3.82 28.19 23.49
C ALA A 350 -4.33 27.90 22.07
N GLY A 351 -3.90 28.67 21.07
CA GLY A 351 -4.21 28.42 19.66
C GLY A 351 -3.62 27.10 19.16
N MET A 352 -2.37 26.79 19.53
CA MET A 352 -1.75 25.50 19.20
C MET A 352 -2.49 24.33 19.86
N LEU A 353 -2.85 24.46 21.13
CA LEU A 353 -3.65 23.47 21.86
C LEU A 353 -5.01 23.26 21.20
N LEU A 354 -5.70 24.35 20.81
CA LEU A 354 -6.97 24.29 20.09
C LEU A 354 -6.83 23.55 18.76
N VAL A 355 -5.79 23.84 17.97
CA VAL A 355 -5.52 23.13 16.71
C VAL A 355 -5.26 21.64 16.95
N ILE A 356 -4.53 21.28 18.01
CA ILE A 356 -4.29 19.87 18.39
C ILE A 356 -5.60 19.20 18.78
N LEU A 357 -6.43 19.83 19.61
CA LEU A 357 -7.74 19.30 20.03
C LEU A 357 -8.70 19.13 18.85
N VAL A 358 -8.77 20.13 17.96
CA VAL A 358 -9.58 20.06 16.74
C VAL A 358 -9.08 18.93 15.85
N ARG A 359 -7.77 18.83 15.58
CA ARG A 359 -7.20 17.71 14.82
C ARG A 359 -7.54 16.36 15.45
N ALA A 360 -7.33 16.22 16.76
CA ALA A 360 -7.63 14.99 17.50
C ALA A 360 -9.12 14.62 17.44
N PHE A 361 -10.00 15.63 17.51
CA PHE A 361 -11.44 15.43 17.36
C PHE A 361 -11.78 14.92 15.95
N TRP A 362 -11.26 15.55 14.90
CA TRP A 362 -11.51 15.13 13.52
C TRP A 362 -10.91 13.75 13.21
N THR A 363 -9.69 13.44 13.65
CA THR A 363 -9.13 12.08 13.49
C THR A 363 -9.89 11.04 14.28
N LYS A 364 -10.31 11.34 15.51
CA LYS A 364 -11.16 10.43 16.30
C LYS A 364 -12.50 10.19 15.63
N LYS A 365 -13.13 11.24 15.08
CA LYS A 365 -14.39 11.12 14.35
C LYS A 365 -14.23 10.23 13.11
N ARG A 366 -13.20 10.50 12.28
CA ARG A 366 -12.90 9.69 11.09
C ARG A 366 -12.59 8.23 11.44
N LEU A 367 -11.80 8.00 12.49
CA LEU A 367 -11.47 6.65 12.94
C LEU A 367 -12.71 5.91 13.48
N ASN A 368 -13.60 6.60 14.19
CA ASN A 368 -14.87 6.02 14.63
C ASN A 368 -15.81 5.70 13.45
N GLU A 369 -15.87 6.56 12.43
CA GLU A 369 -16.64 6.31 11.21
C GLU A 369 -16.07 5.12 10.44
N GLU A 370 -14.74 5.04 10.27
CA GLU A 370 -14.05 3.90 9.65
C GLU A 370 -14.24 2.60 10.44
N LEU A 371 -14.12 2.66 11.77
CA LEU A 371 -14.32 1.50 12.65
C LEU A 371 -15.78 1.04 12.64
N SER A 372 -16.75 1.96 12.63
CA SER A 372 -18.17 1.64 12.51
C SER A 372 -18.45 0.98 11.16
N ALA A 373 -17.91 1.53 10.07
CA ALA A 373 -18.07 0.95 8.73
C ALA A 373 -17.40 -0.43 8.62
N GLN A 374 -16.22 -0.62 9.21
CA GLN A 374 -15.56 -1.93 9.29
C GLN A 374 -16.36 -2.92 10.13
N LYS A 375 -16.92 -2.48 11.27
CA LYS A 375 -17.74 -3.32 12.13
C LYS A 375 -19.00 -3.78 11.41
N THR A 376 -19.73 -2.87 10.76
CA THR A 376 -20.91 -3.22 9.95
C THR A 376 -20.55 -4.15 8.80
N LYS A 377 -19.44 -3.89 8.09
CA LYS A 377 -18.96 -4.78 7.02
C LYS A 377 -18.58 -6.16 7.54
N LEU A 378 -18.00 -6.26 8.73
CA LEU A 378 -17.62 -7.53 9.34
C LEU A 378 -18.84 -8.30 9.84
N GLU A 379 -19.84 -7.60 10.38
CA GLU A 379 -21.15 -8.17 10.74
C GLU A 379 -21.85 -8.71 9.49
N ASP A 380 -21.93 -7.94 8.40
CA ASP A 380 -22.49 -8.39 7.12
C ASP A 380 -21.72 -9.60 6.55
N GLN A 381 -20.39 -9.60 6.60
CA GLN A 381 -19.57 -10.72 6.14
C GLN A 381 -19.79 -11.97 6.99
N ARG A 382 -19.92 -11.82 8.32
CA ARG A 382 -20.22 -12.93 9.22
C ARG A 382 -21.59 -13.51 8.93
N ASP A 383 -22.61 -12.67 8.75
CA ASP A 383 -23.97 -13.11 8.49
C ASP A 383 -24.08 -13.77 7.10
N GLN A 384 -23.38 -13.24 6.10
CA GLN A 384 -23.23 -13.88 4.79
C GLN A 384 -22.53 -15.25 4.90
N LEU A 385 -21.47 -15.36 5.70
CA LEU A 385 -20.77 -16.63 5.93
C LEU A 385 -21.66 -17.66 6.62
N ILE A 386 -22.44 -17.25 7.62
CA ILE A 386 -23.38 -18.14 8.31
C ILE A 386 -24.48 -18.60 7.34
N ALA A 387 -25.06 -17.68 6.55
CA ALA A 387 -26.07 -18.01 5.56
C ALA A 387 -25.51 -18.94 4.46
N LEU A 388 -24.31 -18.68 3.96
CA LEU A 388 -23.65 -19.51 2.96
C LEU A 388 -23.31 -20.89 3.52
N SER A 389 -22.81 -20.97 4.75
CA SER A 389 -22.53 -22.25 5.43
C SER A 389 -23.81 -23.08 5.56
N HIS A 390 -24.92 -22.45 5.95
CA HIS A 390 -26.22 -23.11 6.04
C HIS A 390 -26.69 -23.60 4.66
N GLN A 391 -26.56 -22.77 3.62
CA GLN A 391 -26.90 -23.18 2.25
C GLN A 391 -26.03 -24.33 1.74
N VAL A 392 -24.73 -24.32 2.02
CA VAL A 392 -23.82 -25.41 1.64
C VAL A 392 -24.18 -26.69 2.38
N GLU A 393 -24.49 -26.61 3.67
CA GLU A 393 -24.89 -27.75 4.47
C GLU A 393 -26.25 -28.32 3.99
N GLU A 394 -27.23 -27.46 3.74
CA GLU A 394 -28.53 -27.84 3.17
C GLU A 394 -28.38 -28.45 1.77
N ALA A 395 -27.59 -27.84 0.89
CA ALA A 395 -27.32 -28.36 -0.45
C ALA A 395 -26.61 -29.72 -0.38
N THR A 396 -25.66 -29.89 0.54
CA THR A 396 -24.96 -31.15 0.75
C THR A 396 -25.93 -32.21 1.26
N ARG A 397 -26.76 -31.89 2.26
CA ARG A 397 -27.77 -32.80 2.81
C ARG A 397 -28.83 -33.18 1.77
N ALA A 398 -29.30 -32.22 0.98
CA ALA A 398 -30.24 -32.45 -0.12
C ALA A 398 -29.63 -33.32 -1.21
N LYS A 399 -28.37 -33.09 -1.58
CA LYS A 399 -27.62 -33.93 -2.53
C LYS A 399 -27.48 -35.36 -2.00
N LEU A 400 -27.16 -35.55 -0.73
CA LEU A 400 -27.04 -36.87 -0.10
C LEU A 400 -28.40 -37.62 -0.06
N ALA A 401 -29.47 -36.91 0.30
CA ALA A 401 -30.83 -37.47 0.29
C ALA A 401 -31.26 -37.87 -1.14
N PHE A 402 -30.99 -37.01 -2.12
CA PHE A 402 -31.30 -37.27 -3.53
C PHE A 402 -30.67 -38.57 -4.03
N PHE A 403 -29.36 -38.77 -3.84
CA PHE A 403 -28.70 -40.00 -4.31
C PHE A 403 -29.16 -41.27 -3.59
N THR A 404 -29.52 -41.16 -2.31
CA THR A 404 -30.03 -42.31 -1.53
C THR A 404 -31.41 -42.73 -2.03
N ASN A 405 -32.29 -41.75 -2.26
CA ASN A 405 -33.64 -42.00 -2.77
C ASN A 405 -33.59 -42.52 -4.21
N VAL A 406 -32.81 -41.87 -5.09
CA VAL A 406 -32.67 -42.29 -6.50
C VAL A 406 -32.13 -43.72 -6.62
N SER A 407 -31.15 -44.12 -5.81
CA SER A 407 -30.61 -45.49 -5.86
C SER A 407 -31.66 -46.54 -5.46
N HIS A 408 -32.50 -46.22 -4.47
CA HIS A 408 -33.62 -47.07 -4.06
C HIS A 408 -34.72 -47.13 -5.14
N ASP A 409 -35.04 -45.98 -5.73
CA ASP A 409 -36.05 -45.83 -6.76
C ASP A 409 -35.62 -46.45 -8.10
N ILE A 410 -34.32 -46.62 -8.36
CA ILE A 410 -33.78 -47.38 -9.50
C ILE A 410 -33.81 -48.89 -9.22
N ARG A 411 -33.47 -49.33 -8.01
CA ARG A 411 -33.43 -50.77 -7.66
C ARG A 411 -34.80 -51.42 -7.79
N THR A 412 -35.85 -50.74 -7.32
CA THR A 412 -37.21 -51.29 -7.28
C THR A 412 -37.75 -51.68 -8.67
N PRO A 413 -37.78 -50.78 -9.69
CA PRO A 413 -38.25 -51.14 -11.02
C PRO A 413 -37.33 -52.14 -11.71
N LEU A 414 -36.02 -52.08 -11.51
CA LEU A 414 -35.11 -53.06 -12.11
C LEU A 414 -35.33 -54.47 -11.57
N THR A 415 -35.57 -54.63 -10.27
CA THR A 415 -35.93 -55.94 -9.69
C THR A 415 -37.26 -56.45 -10.27
N LEU A 416 -38.23 -55.57 -10.47
CA LEU A 416 -39.52 -55.91 -11.09
C LEU A 416 -39.40 -56.26 -12.58
N ILE A 417 -38.36 -55.80 -13.28
CA ILE A 417 -38.06 -56.17 -14.67
C ILE A 417 -37.26 -57.49 -14.73
N SER A 418 -36.33 -57.71 -13.80
CA SER A 418 -35.47 -58.92 -13.78
C SER A 418 -36.29 -60.21 -13.72
N ALA A 419 -37.26 -60.28 -12.80
CA ALA A 419 -38.01 -61.51 -12.56
C ALA A 419 -38.87 -61.97 -13.78
N PRO A 420 -39.65 -61.09 -14.45
CA PRO A 420 -40.35 -61.45 -15.69
C PRO A 420 -39.41 -61.83 -16.83
N VAL A 421 -38.26 -61.15 -16.95
CA VAL A 421 -37.28 -61.43 -18.01
C VAL A 421 -36.63 -62.80 -17.81
N GLU A 422 -36.25 -63.14 -16.58
CA GLU A 422 -35.77 -64.50 -16.24
C GLU A 422 -36.83 -65.57 -16.52
N GLN A 423 -38.11 -65.26 -16.31
CA GLN A 423 -39.22 -66.16 -16.63
C GLN A 423 -39.38 -66.34 -18.14
N LEU A 424 -39.23 -65.27 -18.94
CA LEU A 424 -39.28 -65.32 -20.39
C LEU A 424 -38.10 -66.11 -20.98
N LEU A 425 -36.88 -65.95 -20.47
CA LEU A 425 -35.70 -66.74 -20.90
C LEU A 425 -35.87 -68.25 -20.64
N LYS A 426 -36.69 -68.64 -19.67
CA LYS A 426 -37.00 -70.05 -19.39
C LYS A 426 -38.13 -70.60 -20.26
N SER A 427 -38.82 -69.75 -21.03
CA SER A 427 -39.91 -70.15 -21.92
C SER A 427 -39.37 -70.78 -23.21
N ARG A 428 -39.99 -71.87 -23.67
CA ARG A 428 -39.60 -72.58 -24.90
C ARG A 428 -40.28 -72.07 -26.18
N ASN A 429 -41.12 -71.02 -26.08
CA ASN A 429 -41.99 -70.54 -27.15
C ASN A 429 -41.51 -69.25 -27.83
N LEU A 430 -40.35 -68.71 -27.45
CA LEU A 430 -39.79 -67.51 -28.09
C LEU A 430 -39.11 -67.89 -29.40
N ASP A 431 -39.29 -67.08 -30.44
CA ASP A 431 -38.46 -67.20 -31.64
C ASP A 431 -37.02 -66.74 -31.39
N GLU A 432 -36.10 -67.00 -32.33
CA GLU A 432 -34.68 -66.66 -32.15
C GLU A 432 -34.44 -65.15 -31.95
N GLN A 433 -35.27 -64.29 -32.54
CA GLN A 433 -35.15 -62.83 -32.42
C GLN A 433 -35.68 -62.36 -31.06
N GLU A 434 -36.82 -62.87 -30.63
CA GLU A 434 -37.41 -62.59 -29.32
C GLU A 434 -36.49 -63.08 -28.19
N HIS A 435 -35.92 -64.28 -28.31
CA HIS A 435 -34.97 -64.82 -27.34
C HIS A 435 -33.69 -63.97 -27.26
N PHE A 436 -33.20 -63.49 -28.40
CA PHE A 436 -32.06 -62.55 -28.45
C PHE A 436 -32.39 -61.23 -27.74
N LEU A 437 -33.56 -60.63 -27.99
CA LEU A 437 -33.99 -59.38 -27.36
C LEU A 437 -34.17 -59.53 -25.84
N VAL A 438 -34.80 -60.61 -25.37
CA VAL A 438 -34.98 -60.86 -23.93
C VAL A 438 -33.61 -61.07 -23.25
N ASN A 439 -32.66 -61.72 -23.92
CA ASN A 439 -31.30 -61.91 -23.38
C ASN A 439 -30.55 -60.57 -23.24
N ILE A 440 -30.70 -59.66 -24.20
CA ILE A 440 -30.15 -58.29 -24.10
C ILE A 440 -30.78 -57.55 -22.90
N ILE A 441 -32.09 -57.66 -22.71
CA ILE A 441 -32.78 -57.02 -21.57
C ILE A 441 -32.27 -57.60 -20.24
N HIS A 442 -32.16 -58.92 -20.13
CA HIS A 442 -31.66 -59.60 -18.94
C HIS A 442 -30.26 -59.12 -18.56
N LYS A 443 -29.35 -59.15 -19.53
CA LYS A 443 -27.96 -58.70 -19.38
C LYS A 443 -27.90 -57.26 -18.86
N ASN A 444 -28.67 -56.35 -19.46
CA ASN A 444 -28.67 -54.94 -19.06
C ASN A 444 -29.27 -54.71 -17.67
N VAL A 445 -30.36 -55.41 -17.31
CA VAL A 445 -30.97 -55.32 -15.98
C VAL A 445 -30.02 -55.80 -14.89
N THR A 446 -29.33 -56.93 -15.13
CA THR A 446 -28.34 -57.48 -14.20
C THR A 446 -27.15 -56.53 -13.98
N VAL A 447 -26.66 -55.89 -15.05
CA VAL A 447 -25.61 -54.86 -14.94
C VAL A 447 -26.10 -53.66 -14.12
N LEU A 448 -27.29 -53.12 -14.41
CA LEU A 448 -27.84 -51.96 -13.71
C LEU A 448 -28.12 -52.22 -12.22
N LEU A 449 -28.64 -53.41 -11.88
CA LEU A 449 -28.84 -53.81 -10.48
C LEU A 449 -27.52 -53.88 -9.70
N ARG A 450 -26.46 -54.41 -10.33
CA ARG A 450 -25.12 -54.43 -9.73
C ARG A 450 -24.59 -53.02 -9.49
N LEU A 451 -24.75 -52.11 -10.46
CA LEU A 451 -24.33 -50.72 -10.32
C LEU A 451 -25.08 -49.98 -9.20
N ALA A 452 -26.40 -50.15 -9.12
CA ALA A 452 -27.21 -49.59 -8.04
C ALA A 452 -26.74 -50.11 -6.67
N ASN A 453 -26.41 -51.40 -6.56
CA ASN A 453 -25.90 -51.98 -5.32
C ASN A 453 -24.48 -51.48 -4.98
N GLN A 454 -23.59 -51.33 -5.96
CA GLN A 454 -22.25 -50.75 -5.75
C GLN A 454 -22.31 -49.30 -5.25
N ILE A 455 -23.21 -48.49 -5.79
CA ILE A 455 -23.45 -47.11 -5.33
C ILE A 455 -23.93 -47.11 -3.87
N MET A 456 -24.83 -48.03 -3.51
CA MET A 456 -25.35 -48.15 -2.15
C MET A 456 -24.30 -48.62 -1.14
N ASP A 457 -23.44 -49.58 -1.50
CA ASP A 457 -22.37 -50.05 -0.62
C ASP A 457 -21.31 -48.97 -0.39
N PHE A 458 -20.98 -48.21 -1.43
CA PHE A 458 -20.12 -47.05 -1.31
C PHE A 458 -20.72 -45.97 -0.38
N ARG A 459 -22.03 -45.70 -0.49
CA ARG A 459 -22.74 -44.79 0.42
C ARG A 459 -22.70 -45.23 1.88
N LYS A 460 -22.79 -46.54 2.13
CA LYS A 460 -22.67 -47.08 3.49
C LYS A 460 -21.26 -46.86 4.04
N TYR A 461 -20.23 -46.99 3.20
CA TYR A 461 -18.84 -46.74 3.58
C TYR A 461 -18.58 -45.26 3.94
N GLU A 462 -18.98 -44.28 3.12
CA GLU A 462 -18.78 -42.84 3.41
C GLU A 462 -19.47 -42.38 4.70
N ASN A 463 -20.62 -42.99 5.03
CA ASN A 463 -21.37 -42.65 6.23
C ASN A 463 -20.91 -43.43 7.48
N GLY A 464 -19.84 -44.24 7.38
CA GLY A 464 -19.37 -45.11 8.46
C GLY A 464 -20.36 -46.21 8.88
N LYS A 465 -21.35 -46.51 8.03
CA LYS A 465 -22.42 -47.49 8.29
C LYS A 465 -22.16 -48.86 7.65
N LEU A 466 -21.02 -49.04 6.96
CA LEU A 466 -20.63 -50.31 6.37
C LEU A 466 -19.85 -51.14 7.40
N THR A 467 -20.43 -52.24 7.84
CA THR A 467 -19.86 -53.14 8.86
C THR A 467 -19.33 -54.44 8.24
N LEU A 468 -18.34 -55.05 8.89
CA LEU A 468 -17.90 -56.41 8.58
C LEU A 468 -18.84 -57.42 9.24
N ASN A 469 -19.20 -58.47 8.50
CA ASN A 469 -19.89 -59.63 9.02
C ASN A 469 -18.89 -60.78 9.06
N LEU A 470 -18.26 -61.00 10.21
CA LEU A 470 -17.15 -61.93 10.33
C LEU A 470 -17.65 -63.38 10.36
N SER A 471 -16.96 -64.24 9.61
CA SER A 471 -17.21 -65.68 9.57
C SER A 471 -15.88 -66.42 9.59
N ARG A 472 -15.89 -67.64 10.15
CA ARG A 472 -14.73 -68.53 10.18
C ARG A 472 -14.83 -69.53 9.03
N PHE A 473 -13.87 -69.54 8.11
CA PHE A 473 -13.92 -70.38 6.92
C PHE A 473 -12.53 -70.71 6.35
N GLN A 474 -12.46 -71.75 5.51
CA GLN A 474 -11.24 -72.17 4.81
C GLN A 474 -11.01 -71.30 3.58
N LEU A 475 -10.04 -70.38 3.66
CA LEU A 475 -9.81 -69.37 2.63
C LEU A 475 -9.39 -69.97 1.28
N GLY A 476 -8.50 -70.96 1.29
CA GLY A 476 -7.99 -71.61 0.07
C GLY A 476 -9.11 -72.28 -0.73
N THR A 477 -10.00 -73.00 -0.06
CA THR A 477 -11.16 -73.65 -0.68
C THR A 477 -12.15 -72.62 -1.23
N ALA A 478 -12.47 -71.59 -0.45
CA ALA A 478 -13.40 -70.54 -0.88
C ALA A 478 -12.86 -69.76 -2.10
N MET A 479 -11.57 -69.40 -2.10
CA MET A 479 -10.93 -68.71 -3.23
C MET A 479 -10.89 -69.58 -4.49
N ALA A 480 -10.68 -70.89 -4.34
CA ALA A 480 -10.75 -71.85 -5.44
C ALA A 480 -12.16 -71.93 -6.05
N GLU A 481 -13.19 -72.03 -5.22
CA GLU A 481 -14.59 -72.03 -5.66
C GLU A 481 -14.98 -70.72 -6.38
N TRP A 482 -14.54 -69.58 -5.86
CA TRP A 482 -14.81 -68.28 -6.47
C TRP A 482 -14.10 -68.14 -7.82
N ALA A 483 -12.81 -68.48 -7.88
CA ALA A 483 -12.03 -68.45 -9.12
C ALA A 483 -12.59 -69.39 -10.20
N ASP A 484 -13.17 -70.53 -9.82
CA ASP A 484 -13.74 -71.53 -10.74
C ASP A 484 -14.79 -70.92 -11.69
N SER A 485 -15.52 -69.91 -11.22
CA SER A 485 -16.55 -69.19 -12.01
C SER A 485 -15.99 -68.52 -13.27
N PHE A 486 -14.68 -68.25 -13.33
CA PHE A 486 -14.00 -67.65 -14.48
C PHE A 486 -13.34 -68.66 -15.42
N LYS A 487 -13.34 -69.97 -15.10
CA LYS A 487 -12.76 -71.00 -15.99
C LYS A 487 -13.51 -71.11 -17.31
N ALA A 488 -14.84 -71.04 -17.30
CA ALA A 488 -15.63 -71.07 -18.53
C ALA A 488 -15.27 -69.89 -19.46
N LEU A 489 -15.02 -68.72 -18.87
CA LEU A 489 -14.59 -67.53 -19.59
C LEU A 489 -13.15 -67.66 -20.12
N SER A 490 -12.25 -68.27 -19.35
CA SER A 490 -10.88 -68.49 -19.79
C SER A 490 -10.80 -69.42 -21.00
N TYR A 491 -11.63 -70.47 -21.07
CA TYR A 491 -11.72 -71.33 -22.25
C TYR A 491 -12.27 -70.59 -23.47
N ARG A 492 -13.30 -69.74 -23.30
CA ARG A 492 -13.90 -68.97 -24.38
C ARG A 492 -12.96 -67.91 -24.96
N LYS A 493 -12.20 -67.21 -24.11
CA LYS A 493 -11.22 -66.18 -24.53
C LYS A 493 -9.83 -66.73 -24.84
N HIS A 494 -9.63 -68.04 -24.77
CA HIS A 494 -8.32 -68.67 -24.89
C HIS A 494 -7.26 -68.08 -23.94
N ILE A 495 -7.64 -67.74 -22.70
CA ILE A 495 -6.72 -67.19 -21.69
C ILE A 495 -6.20 -68.33 -20.81
N HIS A 496 -4.89 -68.37 -20.58
CA HIS A 496 -4.25 -69.29 -19.65
C HIS A 496 -4.53 -68.85 -18.21
N PHE A 497 -5.50 -69.50 -17.57
CA PHE A 497 -5.92 -69.18 -16.20
C PHE A 497 -5.27 -70.12 -15.19
N LEU A 498 -4.40 -69.57 -14.34
CA LEU A 498 -3.62 -70.31 -13.35
C LEU A 498 -4.05 -69.93 -11.93
N CYS A 499 -4.47 -70.92 -11.14
CA CYS A 499 -4.88 -70.74 -9.75
C CYS A 499 -3.93 -71.48 -8.81
N ARG A 500 -3.32 -70.76 -7.85
CA ARG A 500 -2.41 -71.32 -6.85
C ARG A 500 -2.86 -70.90 -5.45
N PHE A 501 -3.47 -71.81 -4.72
CA PHE A 501 -3.95 -71.56 -3.36
C PHE A 501 -3.24 -72.48 -2.36
N ALA A 502 -2.89 -71.97 -1.18
CA ALA A 502 -2.25 -72.78 -0.14
C ALA A 502 -3.25 -73.81 0.42
N SER A 503 -2.81 -75.06 0.63
CA SER A 503 -3.67 -76.22 0.93
C SER A 503 -3.37 -76.93 2.27
N GLU A 504 -2.62 -76.32 3.19
CA GLU A 504 -2.27 -76.94 4.49
C GLU A 504 -3.23 -76.58 5.64
N GLU A 505 -3.23 -77.38 6.72
CA GLU A 505 -4.13 -77.37 7.90
C GLU A 505 -4.30 -76.03 8.64
N GLN A 506 -3.63 -74.95 8.21
CA GLN A 506 -3.73 -73.61 8.80
C GLN A 506 -4.26 -72.55 7.82
N THR A 507 -5.26 -72.88 7.00
CA THR A 507 -5.92 -71.97 6.04
C THR A 507 -7.21 -71.34 6.55
N GLU A 508 -7.56 -71.58 7.82
CA GLU A 508 -8.76 -71.01 8.43
C GLU A 508 -8.55 -69.53 8.78
N VAL A 509 -9.47 -68.68 8.32
CA VAL A 509 -9.44 -67.24 8.59
C VAL A 509 -10.76 -66.79 9.20
N VAL A 510 -10.70 -65.73 10.01
CA VAL A 510 -11.87 -65.01 10.51
C VAL A 510 -11.97 -63.70 9.73
N ALA A 511 -12.85 -63.67 8.72
CA ALA A 511 -13.04 -62.53 7.84
C ALA A 511 -14.46 -62.52 7.25
N ASP A 512 -14.81 -61.45 6.53
CA ASP A 512 -16.08 -61.36 5.81
C ASP A 512 -15.94 -62.03 4.43
N ALA A 513 -16.46 -63.26 4.32
CA ALA A 513 -16.36 -64.07 3.12
C ALA A 513 -17.02 -63.40 1.89
N GLU A 514 -18.13 -62.71 2.07
CA GLU A 514 -18.86 -62.03 0.98
C GLU A 514 -18.02 -60.87 0.42
N LYS A 515 -17.44 -60.04 1.28
CA LYS A 515 -16.60 -58.91 0.85
C LYS A 515 -15.31 -59.40 0.20
N LEU A 516 -14.73 -60.51 0.66
CA LEU A 516 -13.55 -61.13 0.04
C LEU A 516 -13.85 -61.74 -1.35
N GLU A 517 -15.00 -62.40 -1.52
CA GLU A 517 -15.49 -62.88 -2.83
C GLU A 517 -15.61 -61.70 -3.81
N ARG A 518 -16.19 -60.58 -3.34
CA ARG A 518 -16.36 -59.37 -4.14
C ARG A 518 -15.05 -58.70 -4.51
N ILE A 519 -14.05 -58.75 -3.64
CA ILE A 519 -12.70 -58.29 -3.95
C ILE A 519 -12.14 -59.11 -5.13
N LEU A 520 -12.16 -60.44 -5.01
CA LEU A 520 -11.62 -61.32 -6.04
C LEU A 520 -12.33 -61.16 -7.39
N TYR A 521 -13.67 -61.07 -7.41
CA TYR A 521 -14.43 -60.92 -8.64
C TYR A 521 -14.19 -59.59 -9.37
N ASN A 522 -14.05 -58.48 -8.63
CA ASN A 522 -13.73 -57.21 -9.29
C ASN A 522 -12.33 -57.22 -9.89
N LEU A 523 -11.34 -57.82 -9.20
CA LEU A 523 -10.00 -57.95 -9.74
C LEU A 523 -9.93 -58.90 -10.94
N LEU A 524 -10.58 -60.07 -10.86
CA LEU A 524 -10.64 -61.03 -11.96
C LEU A 524 -11.40 -60.49 -13.18
N SER A 525 -12.56 -59.86 -12.98
CA SER A 525 -13.32 -59.26 -14.07
C SER A 525 -12.49 -58.20 -14.82
N ASN A 526 -11.71 -57.38 -14.09
CA ASN A 526 -10.76 -56.45 -14.71
C ASN A 526 -9.63 -57.18 -15.45
N ALA A 527 -8.99 -58.18 -14.83
CA ALA A 527 -7.92 -58.96 -15.45
C ALA A 527 -8.39 -59.59 -16.78
N PHE A 528 -9.51 -60.31 -16.79
CA PHE A 528 -10.09 -60.93 -18.00
C PHE A 528 -10.61 -59.92 -19.03
N LYS A 529 -10.91 -58.68 -18.62
CA LYS A 529 -11.33 -57.61 -19.53
C LYS A 529 -10.15 -57.02 -20.30
N PHE A 530 -9.01 -56.83 -19.63
CA PHE A 530 -7.86 -56.13 -20.19
C PHE A 530 -6.73 -57.05 -20.71
N THR A 531 -6.90 -58.37 -20.55
CA THR A 531 -6.01 -59.39 -21.12
C THR A 531 -6.48 -59.80 -22.52
N PRO A 532 -5.61 -59.77 -23.55
CA PRO A 532 -5.94 -60.24 -24.90
C PRO A 532 -6.06 -61.77 -24.99
N GLU A 533 -6.55 -62.29 -26.12
CA GLU A 533 -6.58 -63.74 -26.38
C GLU A 533 -5.17 -64.35 -26.33
N ASN A 534 -5.04 -65.56 -25.76
CA ASN A 534 -3.77 -66.25 -25.46
C ASN A 534 -2.91 -65.60 -24.36
N GLY A 535 -3.40 -64.58 -23.67
CA GLY A 535 -2.75 -64.04 -22.46
C GLY A 535 -2.88 -64.96 -21.24
N THR A 536 -2.27 -64.55 -20.14
CA THR A 536 -2.18 -65.31 -18.88
C THR A 536 -2.74 -64.50 -17.72
N VAL A 537 -3.67 -65.09 -16.98
CA VAL A 537 -4.19 -64.55 -15.72
C VAL A 537 -3.84 -65.52 -14.59
N THR A 538 -3.12 -65.04 -13.59
CA THR A 538 -2.68 -65.84 -12.43
C THR A 538 -3.28 -65.29 -11.14
N VAL A 539 -3.88 -66.16 -10.34
CA VAL A 539 -4.32 -65.86 -8.97
C VAL A 539 -3.52 -66.69 -7.99
N GLU A 540 -2.88 -66.02 -7.04
CA GLU A 540 -2.07 -66.67 -6.01
C GLU A 540 -2.50 -66.21 -4.62
N GLN A 541 -2.59 -67.16 -3.69
CA GLN A 541 -2.83 -66.90 -2.28
C GLN A 541 -1.71 -67.52 -1.45
N VAL A 542 -1.06 -66.69 -0.61
CA VAL A 542 0.02 -67.12 0.30
C VAL A 542 -0.23 -66.60 1.70
N PHE A 543 0.23 -67.33 2.72
CA PHE A 543 0.24 -66.88 4.11
C PHE A 543 1.65 -66.43 4.49
N PHE A 544 1.75 -65.38 5.31
CA PHE A 544 3.01 -64.88 5.82
C PHE A 544 2.80 -64.22 7.19
N GLU A 545 3.88 -64.06 7.96
CA GLU A 545 3.84 -63.31 9.22
C GLU A 545 4.30 -61.86 9.01
N LYS A 546 3.55 -60.93 9.60
CA LYS A 546 3.84 -59.49 9.59
C LYS A 546 3.50 -58.94 10.98
N GLU A 547 4.47 -58.30 11.63
CA GLU A 547 4.31 -57.70 12.96
C GLU A 547 3.81 -58.68 14.05
N GLY A 548 4.24 -59.95 14.00
CA GLY A 548 3.84 -60.97 14.98
C GLY A 548 2.40 -61.46 14.86
N LYS A 549 1.67 -61.02 13.82
CA LYS A 549 0.35 -61.55 13.43
C LYS A 549 0.46 -62.29 12.10
N ARG A 550 -0.45 -63.24 11.87
CA ARG A 550 -0.56 -63.96 10.60
C ARG A 550 -1.40 -63.17 9.60
N TRP A 551 -0.90 -63.07 8.38
CA TRP A 551 -1.54 -62.36 7.26
C TRP A 551 -1.66 -63.30 6.07
N PHE A 552 -2.60 -63.00 5.18
CA PHE A 552 -2.64 -63.60 3.85
C PHE A 552 -2.44 -62.51 2.79
N ARG A 553 -1.74 -62.88 1.72
CA ARG A 553 -1.58 -62.07 0.52
C ARG A 553 -2.33 -62.73 -0.63
N LEU A 554 -3.27 -61.99 -1.22
CA LEU A 554 -3.96 -62.35 -2.46
C LEU A 554 -3.34 -61.53 -3.60
N THR A 555 -2.79 -62.22 -4.60
CA THR A 555 -2.18 -61.60 -5.77
C THR A 555 -2.96 -61.99 -7.03
N VAL A 556 -3.40 -61.00 -7.81
CA VAL A 556 -4.00 -61.21 -9.13
C VAL A 556 -3.08 -60.54 -10.15
N THR A 557 -2.52 -61.33 -11.07
CA THR A 557 -1.60 -60.86 -12.11
C THR A 557 -2.17 -61.16 -13.49
N ASP A 558 -2.16 -60.17 -14.36
CA ASP A 558 -2.46 -60.30 -15.78
C ASP A 558 -1.31 -59.77 -16.65
N ASP A 559 -1.17 -60.29 -17.87
CA ASP A 559 -0.24 -59.82 -18.91
C ASP A 559 -0.93 -58.90 -19.94
N GLY A 560 -1.99 -58.20 -19.51
CA GLY A 560 -2.75 -57.29 -20.35
C GLY A 560 -2.03 -55.98 -20.71
N VAL A 561 -2.82 -55.00 -21.16
CA VAL A 561 -2.30 -53.71 -21.68
C VAL A 561 -1.50 -52.88 -20.66
N GLY A 562 -1.62 -53.17 -19.37
CA GLY A 562 -0.99 -52.42 -18.28
C GLY A 562 -1.45 -50.96 -18.18
N MET A 563 -0.89 -50.23 -17.21
CA MET A 563 -1.27 -48.84 -16.89
C MET A 563 -0.03 -47.94 -16.79
N SER A 564 -0.21 -46.64 -17.05
CA SER A 564 0.85 -45.63 -16.84
C SER A 564 0.97 -45.27 -15.35
N ALA A 565 2.13 -44.76 -14.94
CA ALA A 565 2.37 -44.34 -13.55
C ALA A 565 1.40 -43.26 -13.06
N GLU A 566 0.92 -42.40 -13.95
CA GLU A 566 -0.12 -41.39 -13.63
C GLU A 566 -1.47 -42.05 -13.33
N HIS A 567 -1.88 -43.01 -14.16
CA HIS A 567 -3.14 -43.72 -13.95
C HIS A 567 -3.12 -44.55 -12.65
N VAL A 568 -1.99 -45.21 -12.34
CA VAL A 568 -1.80 -46.00 -11.11
C VAL A 568 -2.11 -45.20 -9.84
N GLN A 569 -1.84 -43.89 -9.81
CA GLN A 569 -2.13 -43.04 -8.63
C GLN A 569 -3.63 -42.82 -8.41
N HIS A 570 -4.41 -42.86 -9.49
CA HIS A 570 -5.82 -42.47 -9.51
C HIS A 570 -6.79 -43.64 -9.70
N ILE A 571 -6.33 -44.87 -9.93
CA ILE A 571 -7.23 -46.02 -10.19
C ILE A 571 -8.19 -46.36 -9.04
N PHE A 572 -7.87 -45.93 -7.82
CA PHE A 572 -8.73 -46.10 -6.66
C PHE A 572 -9.66 -44.89 -6.43
N ASP A 573 -9.53 -43.84 -7.24
CA ASP A 573 -10.41 -42.68 -7.20
C ASP A 573 -11.78 -43.00 -7.81
N ARG A 574 -12.80 -42.32 -7.29
CA ARG A 574 -14.19 -42.58 -7.64
C ARG A 574 -14.48 -42.11 -9.06
N PHE A 575 -15.19 -42.96 -9.82
CA PHE A 575 -15.57 -42.69 -11.21
C PHE A 575 -14.37 -42.48 -12.15
N TYR A 576 -13.17 -42.81 -11.70
CA TYR A 576 -11.97 -42.71 -12.52
C TYR A 576 -11.92 -43.87 -13.51
N GLN A 577 -11.66 -43.55 -14.79
CA GLN A 577 -11.59 -44.50 -15.89
C GLN A 577 -10.43 -44.12 -16.82
N ILE A 578 -9.72 -45.14 -17.31
CA ILE A 578 -8.60 -44.96 -18.24
C ILE A 578 -9.14 -45.10 -19.66
N GLY A 579 -9.27 -43.97 -20.38
CA GLY A 579 -9.77 -43.89 -21.75
C GLY A 579 -11.31 -43.81 -21.88
N VAL A 580 -11.81 -43.61 -23.11
CA VAL A 580 -13.24 -43.48 -23.45
C VAL A 580 -13.86 -44.85 -23.78
N HIS A 581 -13.45 -45.92 -23.10
CA HIS A 581 -14.03 -47.24 -23.32
C HIS A 581 -15.33 -47.39 -22.51
N PRO A 582 -16.51 -47.46 -23.16
CA PRO A 582 -17.78 -47.56 -22.46
C PRO A 582 -17.91 -48.95 -21.83
N GLY A 583 -17.90 -49.03 -20.49
CA GLY A 583 -18.20 -50.31 -19.82
C GLY A 583 -17.62 -50.49 -18.41
N GLY A 584 -16.98 -49.48 -17.82
CA GLY A 584 -16.67 -49.46 -16.39
C GLY A 584 -17.54 -48.44 -15.66
N SER A 585 -17.85 -48.65 -14.38
CA SER A 585 -18.47 -47.61 -13.54
C SER A 585 -17.45 -46.71 -12.85
N GLY A 586 -16.17 -47.12 -12.83
CA GLY A 586 -15.12 -46.47 -12.03
C GLY A 586 -15.34 -46.58 -10.52
N ILE A 587 -16.23 -47.48 -10.07
CA ILE A 587 -16.54 -47.70 -8.63
C ILE A 587 -15.88 -48.99 -8.11
N GLY A 588 -15.64 -49.98 -8.98
CA GLY A 588 -15.20 -51.32 -8.59
C GLY A 588 -13.90 -51.34 -7.78
N LEU A 589 -12.85 -50.67 -8.24
CA LEU A 589 -11.55 -50.63 -7.53
C LEU A 589 -11.60 -49.79 -6.25
N ALA A 590 -12.37 -48.69 -6.23
CA ALA A 590 -12.61 -47.92 -5.01
C ALA A 590 -13.30 -48.75 -3.92
N LEU A 591 -14.26 -49.62 -4.30
CA LEU A 591 -14.90 -50.57 -3.39
C LEU A 591 -13.93 -51.67 -2.91
N VAL A 592 -13.05 -52.16 -3.79
CA VAL A 592 -11.99 -53.10 -3.39
C VAL A 592 -11.12 -52.48 -2.30
N LYS A 593 -10.65 -51.24 -2.50
CA LYS A 593 -9.87 -50.49 -1.50
C LYS A 593 -10.66 -50.32 -0.20
N ALA A 594 -11.93 -49.90 -0.27
CA ALA A 594 -12.78 -49.76 0.90
C ALA A 594 -12.98 -51.07 1.68
N PHE A 595 -13.18 -52.20 0.99
CA PHE A 595 -13.29 -53.51 1.64
C PHE A 595 -11.98 -53.99 2.25
N VAL A 596 -10.84 -53.74 1.60
CA VAL A 596 -9.52 -54.08 2.14
C VAL A 596 -9.21 -53.26 3.39
N GLU A 597 -9.47 -51.95 3.36
CA GLU A 597 -9.28 -51.05 4.51
C GLU A 597 -10.21 -51.41 5.68
N LEU A 598 -11.47 -51.81 5.40
CA LEU A 598 -12.38 -52.31 6.43
C LEU A 598 -11.87 -53.57 7.11
N HIS A 599 -11.15 -54.44 6.39
CA HIS A 599 -10.45 -55.61 6.95
C HIS A 599 -9.08 -55.26 7.54
N HIS A 600 -8.78 -53.99 7.79
CA HIS A 600 -7.47 -53.52 8.28
C HIS A 600 -6.29 -53.98 7.41
N GLY A 601 -6.54 -54.19 6.12
CA GLY A 601 -5.57 -54.62 5.13
C GLY A 601 -5.00 -53.48 4.29
N GLN A 602 -4.11 -53.83 3.36
CA GLN A 602 -3.50 -52.91 2.41
C GLN A 602 -3.60 -53.47 0.98
N ILE A 603 -3.84 -52.60 0.01
CA ILE A 603 -3.82 -52.93 -1.41
C ILE A 603 -2.73 -52.13 -2.12
N GLN A 604 -1.95 -52.82 -2.95
CA GLN A 604 -0.92 -52.26 -3.81
C GLN A 604 -1.15 -52.73 -5.25
N VAL A 605 -0.71 -51.91 -6.20
CA VAL A 605 -0.75 -52.22 -7.62
C VAL A 605 0.63 -51.95 -8.22
N ASP A 606 1.08 -52.86 -9.06
CA ASP A 606 2.28 -52.71 -9.86
C ASP A 606 1.89 -52.95 -11.32
N SER A 607 2.15 -51.97 -12.18
CA SER A 607 1.76 -52.03 -13.59
C SER A 607 2.66 -51.13 -14.43
N ASP A 608 3.09 -51.68 -15.55
CA ASP A 608 3.86 -51.01 -16.59
C ASP A 608 3.08 -51.11 -17.90
N SER A 609 3.02 -50.02 -18.67
CA SER A 609 2.36 -50.02 -19.97
C SER A 609 2.94 -51.11 -20.89
N GLY A 610 2.08 -52.00 -21.38
CA GLY A 610 2.41 -53.12 -22.26
C GLY A 610 3.01 -54.36 -21.57
N LYS A 611 3.11 -54.39 -20.23
CA LYS A 611 3.67 -55.53 -19.48
C LYS A 611 2.68 -56.17 -18.48
N GLY A 612 1.42 -55.75 -18.49
CA GLY A 612 0.39 -56.27 -17.59
C GLY A 612 0.25 -55.53 -16.25
N THR A 613 -0.57 -56.10 -15.37
CA THR A 613 -0.91 -55.53 -14.06
C THR A 613 -0.86 -56.58 -12.97
N ARG A 614 -0.32 -56.22 -11.82
CA ARG A 614 -0.31 -57.03 -10.60
C ARG A 614 -0.98 -56.28 -9.46
N PHE A 615 -2.11 -56.78 -9.00
CA PHE A 615 -2.76 -56.34 -7.76
C PHE A 615 -2.32 -57.24 -6.61
N CYS A 616 -1.89 -56.63 -5.51
CA CYS A 616 -1.43 -57.29 -4.29
C CYS A 616 -2.27 -56.79 -3.11
N ILE A 617 -3.01 -57.69 -2.47
CA ILE A 617 -3.85 -57.40 -1.31
C ILE A 617 -3.31 -58.16 -0.11
N GLU A 618 -3.06 -57.47 1.00
CA GLU A 618 -2.62 -58.04 2.27
C GLU A 618 -3.67 -57.81 3.34
N ILE A 619 -4.16 -58.87 3.97
CA ILE A 619 -5.19 -58.80 5.02
C ILE A 619 -4.80 -59.68 6.23
N PRO A 620 -5.00 -59.23 7.48
CA PRO A 620 -4.83 -60.07 8.67
C PRO A 620 -5.78 -61.29 8.66
N THR A 621 -5.29 -62.46 9.04
CA THR A 621 -6.10 -63.70 9.03
C THR A 621 -7.17 -63.74 10.11
N GLU A 622 -7.02 -62.94 11.17
CA GLU A 622 -8.00 -62.82 12.25
C GLU A 622 -8.45 -61.37 12.38
N GLN A 623 -9.71 -61.11 12.06
CA GLN A 623 -10.37 -59.82 12.27
C GLN A 623 -11.04 -59.80 13.65
N GLU A 624 -10.96 -58.65 14.32
CA GLU A 624 -11.58 -58.45 15.64
C GLU A 624 -13.07 -58.11 15.49
N GLY A 625 -13.96 -58.89 16.13
CA GLY A 625 -15.41 -58.64 16.10
C GLY A 625 -16.25 -59.87 16.42
N GLU A 626 -17.58 -59.73 16.36
CA GLU A 626 -18.53 -60.82 16.58
C GLU A 626 -18.51 -61.78 15.37
N VAL A 627 -18.22 -63.07 15.63
CA VAL A 627 -18.11 -64.10 14.59
C VAL A 627 -19.43 -64.86 14.46
N HIS A 628 -20.03 -64.82 13.29
CA HIS A 628 -21.27 -65.54 12.98
C HIS A 628 -20.97 -66.86 12.24
N SER A 629 -21.88 -67.82 12.35
CA SER A 629 -21.79 -69.08 11.60
C SER A 629 -22.14 -68.87 10.12
N LEU A 630 -21.39 -69.50 9.20
CA LEU A 630 -21.58 -69.41 7.74
C LEU A 630 -23.02 -69.71 7.27
N ASP A 631 -23.75 -70.56 8.01
CA ASP A 631 -25.11 -71.00 7.65
C ASP A 631 -26.20 -69.95 7.92
N THR A 632 -25.89 -68.86 8.63
CA THR A 632 -26.86 -67.79 8.97
C THR A 632 -26.83 -66.59 8.02
N LEU A 633 -26.02 -66.64 6.96
CA LEU A 633 -25.85 -65.55 6.00
C LEU A 633 -26.83 -65.64 4.82
N PRO A 634 -27.51 -64.54 4.43
CA PRO A 634 -28.33 -64.51 3.22
C PRO A 634 -27.45 -64.60 1.97
N ARG A 635 -27.44 -65.76 1.29
CA ARG A 635 -26.75 -65.94 0.01
C ARG A 635 -27.49 -65.23 -1.13
N ASN A 636 -27.28 -63.92 -1.27
CA ASN A 636 -27.68 -63.14 -2.45
C ASN A 636 -26.56 -63.09 -3.53
N THR A 637 -25.72 -64.13 -3.60
CA THR A 637 -24.49 -64.17 -4.40
C THR A 637 -24.68 -64.52 -5.88
N LEU A 638 -25.86 -65.01 -6.29
CA LEU A 638 -26.14 -65.45 -7.66
C LEU A 638 -26.08 -64.28 -8.68
N ASN A 639 -26.73 -63.15 -8.39
CA ASN A 639 -26.79 -62.01 -9.32
C ASN A 639 -25.43 -61.29 -9.48
N PHE A 640 -24.54 -61.40 -8.48
CA PHE A 640 -23.21 -60.78 -8.53
C PHE A 640 -22.22 -61.62 -9.34
N LYS A 641 -22.30 -62.95 -9.26
CA LYS A 641 -21.53 -63.90 -10.09
C LYS A 641 -21.80 -63.68 -11.57
N GLU A 642 -23.07 -63.72 -11.93
CA GLU A 642 -23.52 -63.61 -13.32
C GLU A 642 -23.19 -62.23 -13.92
N GLY A 643 -23.43 -61.15 -13.16
CA GLY A 643 -23.13 -59.79 -13.60
C GLY A 643 -21.63 -59.46 -13.73
N ALA A 644 -20.73 -60.15 -13.03
CA ALA A 644 -19.29 -59.98 -13.17
C ALA A 644 -18.72 -60.67 -14.42
N ILE A 645 -19.30 -61.81 -14.79
CA ILE A 645 -18.92 -62.60 -15.97
C ILE A 645 -19.47 -61.92 -17.24
N LEU A 646 -20.74 -61.52 -17.25
CA LEU A 646 -21.38 -60.84 -18.40
C LEU A 646 -20.67 -59.55 -18.81
N GLN A 647 -20.10 -58.82 -17.85
CA GLN A 647 -19.34 -57.59 -18.12
C GLN A 647 -17.96 -57.87 -18.73
N ALA A 648 -17.34 -58.99 -18.35
CA ALA A 648 -16.06 -59.41 -18.95
C ALA A 648 -16.27 -59.99 -20.37
N GLU A 649 -17.46 -60.48 -20.69
CA GLU A 649 -17.86 -61.01 -22.00
C GLU A 649 -18.20 -59.96 -23.06
N GLN A 650 -18.51 -58.71 -22.67
CA GLN A 650 -18.98 -57.64 -23.57
C GLN A 650 -18.04 -57.26 -24.74
N HIS A 651 -16.83 -57.79 -24.82
CA HIS A 651 -15.80 -57.39 -25.79
C HIS A 651 -15.25 -58.52 -26.68
N SER A 652 -15.88 -59.69 -26.75
CA SER A 652 -15.28 -60.85 -27.44
C SER A 652 -16.25 -61.62 -28.32
N LEU A 653 -16.72 -61.03 -29.44
CA LEU A 653 -17.22 -61.76 -30.61
C LEU A 653 -17.00 -60.94 -31.89
N VAL A 654 -15.98 -61.27 -32.69
CA VAL A 654 -15.72 -60.69 -34.02
C VAL A 654 -15.95 -61.75 -35.12
N ALA A 655 -16.67 -61.31 -36.16
CA ALA A 655 -16.81 -61.83 -37.52
C ALA A 655 -17.62 -63.11 -37.76
N ALA A 656 -18.87 -62.93 -38.21
CA ALA A 656 -19.53 -63.80 -39.17
C ALA A 656 -19.79 -62.99 -40.46
N HIS A 657 -19.28 -63.46 -41.60
CA HIS A 657 -19.42 -62.82 -42.91
C HIS A 657 -20.89 -62.83 -43.39
N ALA A 658 -21.36 -61.72 -43.96
CA ALA A 658 -22.70 -61.61 -44.53
C ALA A 658 -22.76 -62.14 -45.98
N GLU A 659 -23.73 -63.02 -46.24
CA GLU A 659 -24.18 -63.40 -47.58
C GLU A 659 -24.95 -62.27 -48.25
N VAL A 660 -24.70 -62.05 -49.54
CA VAL A 660 -25.42 -61.08 -50.39
C VAL A 660 -26.78 -61.66 -50.76
N THR A 661 -27.86 -61.10 -50.22
CA THR A 661 -29.24 -61.39 -50.67
C THR A 661 -29.69 -60.36 -51.71
N GLY A 662 -30.37 -60.81 -52.77
CA GLY A 662 -30.68 -60.05 -53.99
C GLY A 662 -31.69 -58.89 -53.87
N LYS A 663 -31.49 -57.97 -52.91
CA LYS A 663 -32.25 -56.71 -52.78
C LYS A 663 -31.51 -55.57 -53.51
N GLU A 664 -32.26 -54.65 -54.11
CA GLU A 664 -31.70 -53.60 -54.98
C GLU A 664 -30.95 -52.46 -54.25
N LYS A 665 -31.17 -52.25 -52.94
CA LYS A 665 -30.61 -51.12 -52.18
C LYS A 665 -29.69 -51.57 -51.04
N THR A 666 -28.52 -50.96 -50.92
CA THR A 666 -27.49 -51.28 -49.89
C THR A 666 -27.29 -50.12 -48.91
N VAL A 667 -27.29 -50.43 -47.60
CA VAL A 667 -27.05 -49.48 -46.51
C VAL A 667 -25.84 -49.94 -45.69
N LEU A 668 -24.95 -49.01 -45.36
CA LEU A 668 -23.82 -49.26 -44.46
C LEU A 668 -24.11 -48.70 -43.06
N VAL A 669 -24.00 -49.55 -42.03
CA VAL A 669 -24.17 -49.19 -40.62
C VAL A 669 -22.81 -49.19 -39.92
N ILE A 670 -22.43 -48.05 -39.35
CA ILE A 670 -21.15 -47.84 -38.66
C ILE A 670 -21.46 -47.40 -37.23
N ASP A 671 -21.15 -48.24 -36.25
CA ASP A 671 -21.34 -47.97 -34.81
C ASP A 671 -20.33 -48.83 -34.04
N ASP A 672 -19.71 -48.32 -32.98
CA ASP A 672 -18.72 -49.07 -32.20
C ASP A 672 -19.38 -50.01 -31.19
N ASP A 673 -20.57 -49.65 -30.69
CA ASP A 673 -21.35 -50.49 -29.81
C ASP A 673 -21.98 -51.65 -30.59
N GLN A 674 -21.59 -52.88 -30.24
CA GLN A 674 -22.06 -54.08 -30.90
C GLN A 674 -23.56 -54.31 -30.73
N ASP A 675 -24.12 -53.99 -29.56
CA ASP A 675 -25.54 -54.19 -29.26
C ASP A 675 -26.38 -53.17 -30.06
N ILE A 676 -25.94 -51.91 -30.18
CA ILE A 676 -26.60 -50.90 -31.03
C ILE A 676 -26.46 -51.24 -32.51
N ARG A 677 -25.27 -51.63 -32.97
CA ARG A 677 -25.02 -52.03 -34.36
C ARG A 677 -25.88 -53.23 -34.76
N ALA A 678 -25.97 -54.24 -33.90
CA ALA A 678 -26.81 -55.41 -34.12
C ALA A 678 -28.30 -55.05 -34.11
N TYR A 679 -28.74 -54.18 -33.18
CA TYR A 679 -30.10 -53.69 -33.12
C TYR A 679 -30.50 -52.92 -34.39
N VAL A 680 -29.70 -51.95 -34.83
CA VAL A 680 -29.94 -51.18 -36.07
C VAL A 680 -29.96 -52.09 -37.29
N SER A 681 -29.01 -53.04 -37.37
CA SER A 681 -28.93 -53.99 -38.47
C SER A 681 -30.13 -54.93 -38.52
N SER A 682 -30.66 -55.35 -37.37
CA SER A 682 -31.77 -56.31 -37.27
C SER A 682 -33.03 -55.85 -38.00
N PHE A 683 -33.41 -54.58 -37.85
CA PHE A 683 -34.62 -54.04 -38.49
C PHE A 683 -34.36 -53.46 -39.88
N LEU A 684 -33.13 -53.05 -40.22
CA LEU A 684 -32.79 -52.60 -41.58
C LEU A 684 -32.62 -53.75 -42.57
N LYS A 685 -32.18 -54.94 -42.11
CA LYS A 685 -32.06 -56.16 -42.94
C LYS A 685 -33.39 -56.59 -43.57
N LYS A 686 -34.53 -56.12 -43.04
CA LYS A 686 -35.86 -56.37 -43.61
C LYS A 686 -36.03 -55.74 -44.99
N ASP A 687 -35.55 -54.51 -45.20
CA ASP A 687 -35.82 -53.73 -46.42
C ASP A 687 -34.57 -53.47 -47.28
N TYR A 688 -33.37 -53.60 -46.70
CA TYR A 688 -32.09 -53.28 -47.34
C TYR A 688 -31.08 -54.42 -47.22
N ASN A 689 -30.08 -54.43 -48.11
CA ASN A 689 -28.84 -55.16 -47.89
C ASN A 689 -27.96 -54.35 -46.92
N VAL A 690 -27.59 -54.92 -45.77
CA VAL A 690 -26.91 -54.17 -44.68
C VAL A 690 -25.44 -54.61 -44.56
N LEU A 691 -24.53 -53.66 -44.72
CA LEU A 691 -23.11 -53.80 -44.39
C LEU A 691 -22.87 -53.24 -42.99
N GLU A 692 -22.00 -53.87 -42.21
CA GLU A 692 -21.71 -53.49 -40.82
C GLU A 692 -20.22 -53.15 -40.66
N ALA A 693 -19.90 -52.09 -39.92
CA ALA A 693 -18.54 -51.69 -39.57
C ALA A 693 -18.46 -51.25 -38.10
N ALA A 694 -17.35 -51.55 -37.43
CA ALA A 694 -17.15 -51.26 -36.01
C ALA A 694 -16.49 -49.89 -35.73
N ASN A 695 -16.01 -49.19 -36.77
CA ASN A 695 -15.43 -47.85 -36.66
C ASN A 695 -15.45 -47.10 -37.99
N GLY A 696 -15.21 -45.78 -37.96
CA GLY A 696 -15.24 -44.92 -39.15
C GLY A 696 -14.21 -45.27 -40.23
N GLN A 697 -13.07 -45.88 -39.88
CA GLN A 697 -12.04 -46.26 -40.83
C GLN A 697 -12.44 -47.49 -41.65
N GLU A 698 -12.95 -48.53 -40.98
CA GLU A 698 -13.52 -49.71 -41.62
C GLU A 698 -14.74 -49.33 -42.48
N GLY A 699 -15.60 -48.46 -41.95
CA GLY A 699 -16.76 -47.94 -42.67
C GLY A 699 -16.39 -47.19 -43.95
N LEU A 700 -15.35 -46.34 -43.89
CA LEU A 700 -14.84 -45.64 -45.08
C LEU A 700 -14.34 -46.62 -46.15
N GLN A 701 -13.61 -47.67 -45.75
CA GLN A 701 -13.11 -48.70 -46.67
C GLN A 701 -14.27 -49.47 -47.36
N LEU A 702 -15.29 -49.86 -46.59
CA LEU A 702 -16.47 -50.53 -47.14
C LEU A 702 -17.28 -49.61 -48.06
N ALA A 703 -17.42 -48.33 -47.71
CA ALA A 703 -18.12 -47.35 -48.53
C ALA A 703 -17.42 -47.11 -49.89
N MET A 704 -16.09 -47.07 -49.92
CA MET A 704 -15.33 -46.96 -51.18
C MET A 704 -15.44 -48.22 -52.03
N LYS A 705 -15.46 -49.41 -51.40
CA LYS A 705 -15.51 -50.68 -52.11
C LYS A 705 -16.88 -51.00 -52.71
N TYR A 706 -17.96 -50.73 -51.96
CA TYR A 706 -19.32 -51.17 -52.32
C TYR A 706 -20.28 -50.04 -52.70
N VAL A 707 -19.90 -48.78 -52.49
CA VAL A 707 -20.69 -47.58 -52.85
C VAL A 707 -22.17 -47.71 -52.43
N PRO A 708 -22.46 -47.77 -51.12
CA PRO A 708 -23.82 -47.96 -50.63
C PRO A 708 -24.76 -46.80 -51.01
N ASP A 709 -26.06 -47.06 -51.04
CA ASP A 709 -27.11 -46.08 -51.31
C ASP A 709 -27.29 -45.08 -50.16
N ALA A 710 -26.92 -45.47 -48.93
CA ALA A 710 -26.86 -44.60 -47.76
C ALA A 710 -25.89 -45.14 -46.69
N VAL A 711 -25.39 -44.25 -45.84
CA VAL A 711 -24.59 -44.59 -44.65
C VAL A 711 -25.32 -44.12 -43.40
N VAL A 712 -25.43 -44.98 -42.39
CA VAL A 712 -25.85 -44.65 -41.02
C VAL A 712 -24.62 -44.77 -40.13
N CYS A 713 -24.20 -43.67 -39.50
CA CYS A 713 -22.93 -43.59 -38.78
C CYS A 713 -23.12 -42.98 -37.39
N ASP A 714 -22.58 -43.61 -36.35
CA ASP A 714 -22.49 -42.96 -35.04
C ASP A 714 -21.47 -41.81 -35.07
N VAL A 715 -21.70 -40.77 -34.27
CA VAL A 715 -20.79 -39.62 -34.15
C VAL A 715 -19.55 -40.00 -33.33
N MET A 716 -19.73 -40.71 -32.22
CA MET A 716 -18.68 -40.97 -31.23
C MET A 716 -18.17 -42.39 -31.39
N MET A 717 -17.06 -42.58 -32.10
CA MET A 717 -16.43 -43.89 -32.28
C MET A 717 -14.91 -43.79 -32.14
N PRO A 718 -14.22 -44.83 -31.64
CA PRO A 718 -12.76 -44.89 -31.59
C PRO A 718 -12.13 -45.04 -32.99
N VAL A 719 -10.82 -44.81 -33.08
CA VAL A 719 -9.99 -44.85 -34.32
C VAL A 719 -10.29 -43.70 -35.30
N MET A 720 -11.53 -43.58 -35.75
CA MET A 720 -12.01 -42.49 -36.60
C MET A 720 -13.45 -42.16 -36.20
N ASP A 721 -13.65 -40.94 -35.72
CA ASP A 721 -14.98 -40.45 -35.35
C ASP A 721 -15.89 -40.32 -36.59
N GLY A 722 -17.20 -40.36 -36.38
CA GLY A 722 -18.15 -40.35 -37.47
C GLY A 722 -18.20 -39.04 -38.26
N MET A 723 -17.77 -37.94 -37.63
CA MET A 723 -17.71 -36.63 -38.28
C MET A 723 -16.57 -36.57 -39.30
N GLU A 724 -15.40 -37.08 -38.92
CA GLU A 724 -14.24 -37.25 -39.79
C GLU A 724 -14.50 -38.30 -40.86
N CYS A 725 -15.19 -39.41 -40.53
CA CYS A 725 -15.65 -40.39 -41.51
C CYS A 725 -16.56 -39.73 -42.57
N CYS A 726 -17.58 -38.99 -42.15
CA CYS A 726 -18.47 -38.23 -43.04
C CYS A 726 -17.69 -37.24 -43.90
N ARG A 727 -16.78 -36.46 -43.31
CA ARG A 727 -15.96 -35.49 -44.04
C ARG A 727 -15.16 -36.15 -45.15
N ARG A 728 -14.53 -37.30 -44.88
CA ARG A 728 -13.76 -38.06 -45.88
C ARG A 728 -14.65 -38.66 -46.96
N LEU A 729 -15.79 -39.22 -46.59
CA LEU A 729 -16.80 -39.68 -47.56
C LEU A 729 -17.21 -38.56 -48.51
N LYS A 730 -17.36 -37.33 -48.01
CA LYS A 730 -17.76 -36.16 -48.83
C LYS A 730 -16.63 -35.56 -49.69
N GLN A 731 -15.37 -35.90 -49.45
CA GLN A 731 -14.21 -35.37 -50.20
C GLN A 731 -13.78 -36.24 -51.39
N GLU A 732 -14.13 -37.52 -51.39
CA GLU A 732 -13.72 -38.47 -52.41
C GLU A 732 -14.75 -38.55 -53.55
N LEU A 733 -14.32 -38.43 -54.81
CA LEU A 733 -15.21 -38.38 -55.99
C LEU A 733 -16.16 -39.59 -56.08
N GLN A 734 -15.69 -40.76 -55.63
CA GLN A 734 -16.44 -42.02 -55.68
C GLN A 734 -17.51 -42.14 -54.58
N THR A 735 -17.40 -41.41 -53.47
CA THR A 735 -18.29 -41.56 -52.30
C THR A 735 -18.98 -40.26 -51.91
N CYS A 736 -18.56 -39.11 -52.46
CA CYS A 736 -19.06 -37.78 -52.07
C CYS A 736 -20.55 -37.60 -52.27
N HIS A 737 -21.08 -38.30 -53.25
CA HIS A 737 -22.48 -38.31 -53.53
C HIS A 737 -23.27 -39.02 -52.40
N ILE A 738 -22.78 -40.10 -51.79
CA ILE A 738 -23.57 -40.97 -50.88
C ILE A 738 -24.21 -40.17 -49.72
N PRO A 739 -25.51 -40.33 -49.44
CA PRO A 739 -26.15 -39.64 -48.33
C PRO A 739 -25.73 -40.28 -47.00
N VAL A 740 -25.32 -39.44 -46.04
CA VAL A 740 -24.85 -39.84 -44.71
C VAL A 740 -25.83 -39.36 -43.64
N MET A 741 -26.35 -40.31 -42.86
CA MET A 741 -27.17 -40.07 -41.67
C MET A 741 -26.35 -40.32 -40.41
N MET A 742 -26.29 -39.32 -39.54
CA MET A 742 -25.53 -39.39 -38.29
C MET A 742 -26.45 -39.73 -37.10
N LEU A 743 -26.01 -40.65 -36.25
CA LEU A 743 -26.61 -40.94 -34.95
C LEU A 743 -25.81 -40.20 -33.87
N THR A 744 -26.46 -39.47 -32.96
CA THR A 744 -25.76 -38.64 -31.95
C THR A 744 -26.41 -38.71 -30.57
N ALA A 745 -25.63 -38.69 -29.49
CA ALA A 745 -26.14 -38.64 -28.12
C ALA A 745 -26.51 -37.22 -27.63
N TYR A 746 -26.14 -36.16 -28.35
CA TYR A 746 -26.30 -34.77 -27.90
C TYR A 746 -27.46 -34.04 -28.58
N ASP A 747 -28.30 -33.36 -27.79
CA ASP A 747 -29.39 -32.52 -28.31
C ASP A 747 -28.97 -31.05 -28.54
N MET A 748 -27.73 -30.67 -28.20
CA MET A 748 -27.28 -29.28 -28.26
C MET A 748 -27.07 -28.74 -29.68
N ALA A 749 -27.54 -27.51 -29.91
CA ALA A 749 -27.52 -26.82 -31.21
C ALA A 749 -26.11 -26.62 -31.80
N GLU A 750 -25.07 -26.44 -30.98
CA GLU A 750 -23.70 -26.20 -31.46
C GLU A 750 -23.05 -27.41 -32.17
N GLN A 751 -23.35 -28.63 -31.73
CA GLN A 751 -22.82 -29.83 -32.39
C GLN A 751 -23.60 -30.16 -33.67
N LYS A 752 -24.90 -29.85 -33.73
CA LYS A 752 -25.68 -29.90 -34.99
C LYS A 752 -25.08 -28.94 -36.04
N ILE A 753 -24.60 -27.76 -35.62
CA ILE A 753 -23.92 -26.80 -36.51
C ILE A 753 -22.59 -27.35 -37.05
N LYS A 754 -21.73 -27.93 -36.20
CA LYS A 754 -20.49 -28.59 -36.63
C LYS A 754 -20.77 -29.81 -37.52
N GLY A 755 -21.87 -30.51 -37.22
CA GLY A 755 -22.49 -31.54 -38.04
C GLY A 755 -22.68 -31.12 -39.50
N TYR A 756 -23.53 -30.12 -39.73
CA TYR A 756 -23.81 -29.67 -41.10
C TYR A 756 -22.56 -29.19 -41.87
N GLN A 757 -21.54 -28.70 -41.16
CA GLN A 757 -20.26 -28.30 -41.76
C GLN A 757 -19.43 -29.49 -42.30
N CYS A 758 -19.62 -30.72 -41.79
CA CYS A 758 -18.94 -31.91 -42.32
C CYS A 758 -19.66 -32.58 -43.51
N GLY A 759 -20.83 -32.05 -43.88
CA GLY A 759 -21.56 -32.44 -45.09
C GLY A 759 -22.58 -33.57 -44.91
N ALA A 760 -22.97 -33.95 -43.69
CA ALA A 760 -23.99 -34.98 -43.49
C ALA A 760 -25.40 -34.50 -43.88
N ASP A 761 -26.23 -35.44 -44.32
CA ASP A 761 -27.54 -35.17 -44.93
C ASP A 761 -28.70 -35.27 -43.92
N SER A 762 -28.52 -36.00 -42.81
CA SER A 762 -29.52 -36.10 -41.74
C SER A 762 -28.89 -36.43 -40.39
N TYR A 763 -29.60 -36.07 -39.32
CA TYR A 763 -29.21 -36.35 -37.94
C TYR A 763 -30.37 -36.97 -37.17
N ILE A 764 -30.07 -37.96 -36.31
CA ILE A 764 -31.02 -38.56 -35.37
C ILE A 764 -30.37 -38.64 -33.98
N ALA A 765 -31.08 -38.17 -32.96
CA ALA A 765 -30.63 -38.25 -31.58
C ALA A 765 -30.89 -39.65 -30.98
N LYS A 766 -29.91 -40.20 -30.26
CA LYS A 766 -30.03 -41.39 -29.42
C LYS A 766 -30.62 -40.96 -28.05
N PRO A 767 -31.63 -41.65 -27.48
CA PRO A 767 -32.31 -42.84 -28.01
C PRO A 767 -33.26 -42.50 -29.17
N PHE A 768 -33.27 -43.33 -30.20
CA PHE A 768 -34.07 -43.12 -31.42
C PHE A 768 -35.18 -44.15 -31.57
N SER A 769 -36.26 -43.77 -32.25
CA SER A 769 -37.28 -44.70 -32.72
C SER A 769 -36.78 -45.40 -33.99
N ALA A 770 -36.88 -46.73 -34.03
CA ALA A 770 -36.56 -47.53 -35.23
C ALA A 770 -37.39 -47.09 -36.45
N GLU A 771 -38.68 -46.77 -36.23
CA GLU A 771 -39.58 -46.27 -37.28
C GLU A 771 -39.12 -44.92 -37.82
N LEU A 772 -38.71 -44.00 -36.92
CA LEU A 772 -38.20 -42.69 -37.33
C LEU A 772 -36.92 -42.82 -38.16
N LEU A 773 -36.02 -43.74 -37.78
CA LEU A 773 -34.79 -44.00 -38.53
C LEU A 773 -35.10 -44.53 -39.94
N GLN A 774 -36.00 -45.51 -40.06
CA GLN A 774 -36.40 -46.08 -41.35
C GLN A 774 -37.03 -45.03 -42.27
N VAL A 775 -37.96 -44.21 -41.77
CA VAL A 775 -38.63 -43.15 -42.56
C VAL A 775 -37.65 -42.06 -43.01
N ARG A 776 -36.71 -41.67 -42.15
CA ARG A 776 -35.69 -40.69 -42.52
C ARG A 776 -34.74 -41.25 -43.58
N LEU A 777 -34.35 -42.50 -43.44
CA LEU A 777 -33.41 -43.16 -44.34
C LEU A 777 -34.02 -43.34 -45.73
N SER A 778 -35.29 -43.77 -45.80
CA SER A 778 -35.99 -43.92 -47.09
C SER A 778 -36.12 -42.60 -47.84
N ASN A 779 -36.46 -41.50 -47.14
CA ASN A 779 -36.57 -40.17 -47.73
C ASN A 779 -35.23 -39.64 -48.29
N LEU A 780 -34.12 -39.93 -47.62
CA LEU A 780 -32.78 -39.54 -48.12
C LEU A 780 -32.44 -40.24 -49.44
N ILE A 781 -32.71 -41.54 -49.51
CA ILE A 781 -32.46 -42.34 -50.71
C ILE A 781 -33.35 -41.86 -51.87
N GLU A 782 -34.62 -41.55 -51.61
CA GLU A 782 -35.58 -41.12 -52.64
C GLU A 782 -35.29 -39.71 -53.20
N ASN A 783 -34.93 -38.75 -52.35
CA ASN A 783 -34.58 -37.39 -52.77
C ASN A 783 -33.37 -37.36 -53.71
N ARG A 784 -32.40 -38.23 -53.45
CA ARG A 784 -31.23 -38.40 -54.29
C ARG A 784 -31.58 -38.95 -55.67
N LYS A 785 -32.54 -39.88 -55.75
CA LYS A 785 -33.03 -40.43 -57.01
C LYS A 785 -33.62 -39.34 -57.91
N ARG A 786 -34.52 -38.51 -57.36
CA ARG A 786 -35.15 -37.38 -58.09
C ARG A 786 -34.14 -36.37 -58.64
N LEU A 787 -33.07 -36.09 -57.89
CA LEU A 787 -32.03 -35.16 -58.32
C LEU A 787 -31.23 -35.70 -59.52
N LYS A 788 -31.00 -37.01 -59.56
CA LYS A 788 -30.35 -37.70 -60.68
C LYS A 788 -31.21 -37.62 -61.94
N ASP A 789 -32.53 -37.73 -61.80
CA ASP A 789 -33.48 -37.67 -62.91
C ASP A 789 -33.60 -36.26 -63.52
N PHE A 790 -33.50 -35.18 -62.72
CA PHE A 790 -33.63 -33.79 -63.20
C PHE A 790 -32.49 -33.32 -64.13
N PHE A 791 -31.28 -33.86 -63.98
CA PHE A 791 -30.10 -33.43 -64.74
C PHE A 791 -29.72 -34.36 -65.91
N ALA A 792 -30.46 -35.44 -66.14
CA ALA A 792 -30.25 -36.33 -67.27
C ALA A 792 -30.70 -35.66 -68.59
N GLU A 793 -29.76 -35.36 -69.49
CA GLU A 793 -30.09 -34.94 -70.86
C GLU A 793 -30.69 -36.12 -71.64
N GLY A 794 -31.91 -35.97 -72.13
CA GLY A 794 -32.56 -36.95 -73.02
C GLY A 794 -33.75 -37.74 -72.47
N ALA A 795 -34.34 -37.36 -71.33
CA ALA A 795 -35.59 -37.99 -70.89
C ALA A 795 -36.79 -37.49 -71.70
N LEU A 796 -37.39 -38.38 -72.51
CA LEU A 796 -38.79 -38.28 -72.95
C LEU A 796 -39.71 -38.09 -71.73
N PRO A 797 -40.87 -37.42 -71.88
CA PRO A 797 -41.82 -37.30 -70.79
C PRO A 797 -42.38 -38.68 -70.45
N LEU A 798 -41.99 -39.21 -69.29
CA LEU A 798 -42.64 -40.36 -68.69
C LEU A 798 -43.71 -39.88 -67.71
N THR A 799 -44.91 -40.33 -68.04
CA THR A 799 -46.20 -40.19 -67.36
C THR A 799 -46.23 -40.76 -65.95
N ASP A 800 -47.02 -40.07 -65.13
CA ASP A 800 -47.80 -40.49 -63.95
C ASP A 800 -47.12 -40.94 -62.66
N THR A 801 -47.78 -40.52 -61.57
CA THR A 801 -47.54 -40.69 -60.12
C THR A 801 -46.52 -39.68 -59.56
N THR A 802 -46.85 -38.67 -58.76
CA THR A 802 -47.87 -38.51 -57.71
C THR A 802 -48.15 -37.01 -57.49
N GLU A 803 -49.35 -36.71 -57.01
CA GLU A 803 -50.00 -35.40 -56.86
C GLU A 803 -49.11 -34.28 -56.31
N GLY A 804 -48.85 -33.26 -57.14
CA GLY A 804 -48.14 -32.03 -56.76
C GLY A 804 -47.95 -31.05 -57.92
N HIS A 805 -48.95 -30.18 -58.13
CA HIS A 805 -49.00 -29.01 -59.03
C HIS A 805 -48.46 -29.14 -60.49
N ASP A 806 -49.36 -29.50 -61.40
CA ASP A 806 -49.25 -29.41 -62.87
C ASP A 806 -48.77 -28.02 -63.38
N LEU A 807 -49.03 -26.97 -62.59
CA LEU A 807 -48.57 -25.59 -62.81
C LEU A 807 -47.04 -25.39 -62.66
N ASP A 808 -46.36 -26.24 -61.88
CA ASP A 808 -44.93 -26.12 -61.61
C ASP A 808 -44.07 -26.87 -62.63
N GLN A 809 -44.54 -28.00 -63.18
CA GLN A 809 -43.89 -28.63 -64.34
C GLN A 809 -43.94 -27.73 -65.58
N GLY A 810 -45.11 -27.15 -65.89
CA GLY A 810 -45.24 -26.20 -67.00
C GLY A 810 -44.36 -24.95 -66.82
N PHE A 811 -44.15 -24.50 -65.59
CA PHE A 811 -43.25 -23.40 -65.28
C PHE A 811 -41.78 -23.77 -65.53
N VAL A 812 -41.32 -24.94 -65.07
CA VAL A 812 -39.94 -25.41 -65.26
C VAL A 812 -39.64 -25.62 -66.75
N GLU A 813 -40.56 -26.19 -67.52
CA GLU A 813 -40.37 -26.42 -68.96
C GLU A 813 -40.34 -25.11 -69.76
N LYS A 814 -41.21 -24.16 -69.41
CA LYS A 814 -41.21 -22.80 -69.98
C LYS A 814 -39.92 -22.05 -69.64
N LEU A 815 -39.43 -22.17 -68.41
CA LEU A 815 -38.17 -21.59 -67.95
C LEU A 815 -36.97 -22.19 -68.70
N ARG A 816 -36.91 -23.52 -68.82
CA ARG A 816 -35.88 -24.24 -69.59
C ARG A 816 -35.85 -23.79 -71.05
N THR A 817 -37.01 -23.69 -71.68
CA THR A 817 -37.15 -23.27 -73.08
C THR A 817 -36.69 -21.82 -73.29
N LEU A 818 -37.07 -20.90 -72.40
CA LEU A 818 -36.69 -19.49 -72.48
C LEU A 818 -35.20 -19.27 -72.24
N ILE A 819 -34.62 -19.99 -71.28
CA ILE A 819 -33.17 -19.97 -71.05
C ILE A 819 -32.45 -20.49 -72.29
N ALA A 820 -32.82 -21.68 -72.79
CA ALA A 820 -32.19 -22.31 -73.95
C ALA A 820 -32.21 -21.41 -75.21
N ARG A 821 -33.34 -20.72 -75.48
CA ARG A 821 -33.47 -19.83 -76.64
C ARG A 821 -32.64 -18.54 -76.55
N ASN A 822 -32.31 -18.06 -75.36
CA ASN A 822 -31.63 -16.78 -75.15
C ASN A 822 -30.18 -16.93 -74.64
N LEU A 823 -29.60 -18.15 -74.62
CA LEU A 823 -28.24 -18.38 -74.10
C LEU A 823 -27.18 -17.52 -74.79
N HIS A 824 -27.32 -17.28 -76.10
CA HIS A 824 -26.37 -16.54 -76.93
C HIS A 824 -26.36 -15.02 -76.70
N ARG A 825 -27.39 -14.48 -76.06
CA ARG A 825 -27.54 -13.03 -75.82
C ARG A 825 -26.88 -12.65 -74.51
N ALA A 826 -25.82 -11.85 -74.56
CA ALA A 826 -25.08 -11.43 -73.37
C ALA A 826 -25.79 -10.32 -72.57
N ASP A 827 -26.71 -9.60 -73.21
CA ASP A 827 -27.59 -8.58 -72.65
C ASP A 827 -28.84 -9.15 -71.96
N PHE A 828 -29.06 -10.47 -72.01
CA PHE A 828 -30.24 -11.10 -71.41
C PHE A 828 -30.16 -11.10 -69.88
N THR A 829 -31.01 -10.30 -69.23
CA THR A 829 -31.05 -10.09 -67.78
C THR A 829 -32.16 -10.90 -67.09
N VAL A 830 -32.09 -10.99 -65.75
CA VAL A 830 -33.14 -11.66 -64.95
C VAL A 830 -34.45 -10.88 -64.99
N GLU A 831 -34.37 -9.56 -65.16
CA GLU A 831 -35.51 -8.68 -65.40
C GLU A 831 -36.24 -9.07 -66.69
N GLU A 832 -35.51 -9.24 -67.81
CA GLU A 832 -36.10 -9.67 -69.09
C GLU A 832 -36.65 -11.11 -69.01
N LEU A 833 -35.97 -12.00 -68.28
CA LEU A 833 -36.45 -13.37 -68.02
C LEU A 833 -37.75 -13.36 -67.18
N GLY A 834 -37.84 -12.49 -66.18
CA GLY A 834 -39.03 -12.29 -65.37
C GLY A 834 -40.21 -11.79 -66.19
N GLU A 835 -40.00 -10.77 -67.03
CA GLU A 835 -41.04 -10.24 -67.93
C GLU A 835 -41.56 -11.30 -68.90
N LYS A 836 -40.69 -12.09 -69.55
CA LYS A 836 -41.10 -13.13 -70.51
C LYS A 836 -41.83 -14.31 -69.86
N VAL A 837 -41.55 -14.58 -68.58
CA VAL A 837 -42.22 -15.64 -67.81
C VAL A 837 -43.53 -15.13 -67.18
N GLY A 838 -43.70 -13.81 -67.03
CA GLY A 838 -44.86 -13.17 -66.41
C GLY A 838 -44.73 -13.03 -64.89
N LEU A 839 -43.51 -13.00 -64.35
CA LEU A 839 -43.22 -12.90 -62.92
C LEU A 839 -42.31 -11.72 -62.60
N SER A 840 -42.53 -11.08 -61.45
CA SER A 840 -41.57 -10.12 -60.92
C SER A 840 -40.23 -10.78 -60.55
N ARG A 841 -39.13 -10.02 -60.57
CA ARG A 841 -37.78 -10.51 -60.22
C ARG A 841 -37.74 -11.27 -58.89
N VAL A 842 -38.44 -10.78 -57.88
CA VAL A 842 -38.47 -11.38 -56.53
C VAL A 842 -39.25 -12.71 -56.52
N GLN A 843 -40.37 -12.77 -57.25
CA GLN A 843 -41.17 -13.99 -57.36
C GLN A 843 -40.44 -15.07 -58.16
N LEU A 844 -39.78 -14.69 -59.26
CA LEU A 844 -38.94 -15.61 -60.04
C LEU A 844 -37.83 -16.20 -59.15
N TYR A 845 -37.16 -15.37 -58.35
CA TYR A 845 -36.09 -15.82 -57.45
C TYR A 845 -36.58 -16.81 -56.38
N ARG A 846 -37.74 -16.56 -55.77
CA ARG A 846 -38.35 -17.51 -54.81
C ARG A 846 -38.74 -18.82 -55.48
N LYS A 847 -39.35 -18.74 -56.67
CA LYS A 847 -39.88 -19.92 -57.36
C LYS A 847 -38.77 -20.83 -57.87
N THR A 848 -37.69 -20.28 -58.44
CA THR A 848 -36.54 -21.10 -58.87
C THR A 848 -35.76 -21.71 -57.71
N LYS A 849 -35.58 -20.98 -56.60
CA LYS A 849 -34.90 -21.51 -55.41
C LYS A 849 -35.68 -22.64 -54.76
N SER A 850 -37.01 -22.55 -54.73
CA SER A 850 -37.88 -23.57 -54.14
C SER A 850 -37.98 -24.84 -54.99
N LEU A 851 -38.04 -24.71 -56.31
CA LEU A 851 -38.26 -25.84 -57.22
C LEU A 851 -36.96 -26.46 -57.73
N CYS A 852 -35.92 -25.66 -57.93
CA CYS A 852 -34.66 -26.08 -58.53
C CYS A 852 -33.46 -25.96 -57.59
N GLY A 853 -33.63 -25.42 -56.37
CA GLY A 853 -32.54 -25.21 -55.41
C GLY A 853 -31.63 -24.00 -55.69
N TYR A 854 -31.67 -23.44 -56.90
CA TYR A 854 -30.77 -22.37 -57.35
C TYR A 854 -31.49 -21.07 -57.77
N PRO A 855 -30.84 -19.90 -57.63
CA PRO A 855 -31.36 -18.63 -58.10
C PRO A 855 -31.30 -18.47 -59.64
N PRO A 856 -32.12 -17.60 -60.25
CA PRO A 856 -32.27 -17.52 -61.71
C PRO A 856 -30.97 -17.16 -62.45
N ASN A 857 -30.15 -16.28 -61.86
CA ASN A 857 -28.83 -15.90 -62.38
C ASN A 857 -27.87 -17.10 -62.45
N GLU A 858 -27.93 -17.97 -61.45
CA GLU A 858 -27.06 -19.14 -61.35
C GLU A 858 -27.52 -20.22 -62.32
N LEU A 859 -28.83 -20.44 -62.45
CA LEU A 859 -29.40 -21.32 -63.48
C LEU A 859 -29.02 -20.90 -64.91
N LEU A 860 -29.11 -19.60 -65.23
CA LEU A 860 -28.70 -19.08 -66.54
C LEU A 860 -27.20 -19.29 -66.77
N ARG A 861 -26.36 -19.05 -65.75
CA ARG A 861 -24.92 -19.25 -65.81
C ARG A 861 -24.56 -20.73 -66.03
N MET A 862 -25.16 -21.64 -65.25
CA MET A 862 -24.95 -23.09 -65.38
C MET A 862 -25.35 -23.58 -66.77
N ALA A 863 -26.48 -23.11 -67.31
CA ALA A 863 -26.94 -23.46 -68.66
C ALA A 863 -25.97 -22.97 -69.75
N ARG A 864 -25.45 -21.73 -69.65
CA ARG A 864 -24.42 -21.20 -70.56
C ARG A 864 -23.12 -22.01 -70.48
N LEU A 865 -22.68 -22.38 -69.28
CA LEU A 865 -21.46 -23.18 -69.06
C LEU A 865 -21.58 -24.60 -69.62
N LYS A 866 -22.73 -25.28 -69.43
CA LYS A 866 -22.99 -26.60 -70.04
C LYS A 866 -23.01 -26.51 -71.58
N LYS A 867 -23.66 -25.49 -72.14
CA LYS A 867 -23.65 -25.28 -73.60
C LYS A 867 -22.25 -24.96 -74.12
N ALA A 868 -21.45 -24.23 -73.35
CA ALA A 868 -20.05 -23.94 -73.69
C ALA A 868 -19.19 -25.21 -73.69
N ALA A 869 -19.37 -26.11 -72.70
CA ALA A 869 -18.70 -27.40 -72.70
C ALA A 869 -19.05 -28.25 -73.93
N SER A 870 -20.33 -28.26 -74.33
CA SER A 870 -20.79 -28.92 -75.57
C SER A 870 -20.16 -28.30 -76.83
N LEU A 871 -20.04 -26.97 -76.93
CA LEU A 871 -19.42 -26.29 -78.07
C LEU A 871 -17.90 -26.50 -78.12
N LEU A 872 -17.22 -26.48 -76.97
CA LEU A 872 -15.78 -26.81 -76.87
C LEU A 872 -15.52 -28.27 -77.29
N ALA A 873 -16.43 -29.18 -76.96
CA ALA A 873 -16.35 -30.57 -77.39
C ALA A 873 -16.61 -30.74 -78.89
N SER A 874 -17.62 -30.07 -79.46
CA SER A 874 -18.12 -30.32 -80.83
C SER A 874 -17.56 -29.41 -81.94
N THR A 875 -16.85 -28.33 -81.61
CA THR A 875 -16.34 -27.36 -82.61
C THR A 875 -14.85 -27.05 -82.42
N GLU A 876 -14.21 -26.43 -83.43
CA GLU A 876 -12.82 -25.93 -83.37
C GLU A 876 -12.72 -24.45 -82.97
N LYS A 877 -13.80 -23.88 -82.41
CA LYS A 877 -13.83 -22.47 -82.00
C LYS A 877 -12.87 -22.20 -80.85
N THR A 878 -12.28 -21.01 -80.85
CA THR A 878 -11.42 -20.54 -79.75
C THR A 878 -12.24 -20.32 -78.47
N ILE A 879 -11.59 -20.38 -77.30
CA ILE A 879 -12.23 -20.13 -76.00
C ILE A 879 -12.96 -18.78 -75.98
N SER A 880 -12.37 -17.76 -76.61
CA SER A 880 -12.97 -16.43 -76.73
C SER A 880 -14.25 -16.46 -77.57
N GLU A 881 -14.26 -17.16 -78.70
CA GLU A 881 -15.45 -17.29 -79.56
C GLU A 881 -16.58 -18.05 -78.85
N VAL A 882 -16.27 -19.16 -78.16
CA VAL A 882 -17.27 -19.90 -77.39
C VAL A 882 -17.84 -19.05 -76.25
N ALA A 883 -16.98 -18.29 -75.56
CA ALA A 883 -17.42 -17.40 -74.48
C ALA A 883 -18.45 -16.36 -75.00
N PHE A 884 -18.20 -15.74 -76.15
CA PHE A 884 -19.14 -14.79 -76.74
C PHE A 884 -20.39 -15.49 -77.29
N GLU A 885 -20.27 -16.68 -77.90
CA GLU A 885 -21.40 -17.43 -78.47
C GLU A 885 -22.39 -17.93 -77.42
N VAL A 886 -21.92 -18.24 -76.21
CA VAL A 886 -22.78 -18.60 -75.08
C VAL A 886 -23.17 -17.40 -74.22
N GLY A 887 -22.96 -16.17 -74.70
CA GLY A 887 -23.49 -14.95 -74.09
C GLY A 887 -22.70 -14.45 -72.87
N PHE A 888 -21.39 -14.69 -72.78
CA PHE A 888 -20.51 -14.01 -71.81
C PHE A 888 -19.90 -12.74 -72.42
N ASN A 889 -19.88 -11.65 -71.64
CA ASN A 889 -19.29 -10.36 -72.05
C ASN A 889 -17.75 -10.33 -72.02
N SER A 890 -17.11 -11.32 -71.38
CA SER A 890 -15.65 -11.36 -71.23
C SER A 890 -15.15 -12.81 -71.20
N PRO A 891 -14.15 -13.16 -72.04
CA PRO A 891 -13.51 -14.48 -72.00
C PRO A 891 -12.83 -14.78 -70.65
N SER A 892 -12.25 -13.76 -69.98
CA SER A 892 -11.63 -13.92 -68.67
C SER A 892 -12.65 -14.25 -67.58
N TYR A 893 -13.84 -13.64 -67.65
CA TYR A 893 -14.93 -13.95 -66.72
C TYR A 893 -15.53 -15.35 -66.99
N PHE A 894 -15.67 -15.73 -68.25
CA PHE A 894 -16.07 -17.09 -68.64
C PHE A 894 -15.12 -18.15 -68.09
N ALA A 895 -13.80 -17.98 -68.27
CA ALA A 895 -12.81 -18.95 -67.79
C ALA A 895 -12.85 -19.13 -66.26
N LYS A 896 -13.04 -18.03 -65.52
CA LYS A 896 -13.22 -18.08 -64.06
C LYS A 896 -14.46 -18.88 -63.66
N CYS A 897 -15.61 -18.58 -64.26
CA CYS A 897 -16.87 -19.28 -63.97
C CYS A 897 -16.84 -20.76 -64.40
N TYR A 898 -16.16 -21.08 -65.50
CA TYR A 898 -15.98 -22.45 -65.97
C TYR A 898 -15.14 -23.27 -64.96
N ARG A 899 -14.04 -22.70 -64.46
CA ARG A 899 -13.20 -23.34 -63.43
C ARG A 899 -13.94 -23.53 -62.11
N GLU A 900 -14.69 -22.54 -61.66
CA GLU A 900 -15.50 -22.64 -60.44
C GLU A 900 -16.57 -23.75 -60.54
N TYR A 901 -17.12 -23.97 -61.73
CA TYR A 901 -18.20 -24.95 -61.93
C TYR A 901 -17.71 -26.38 -62.22
N PHE A 902 -16.69 -26.54 -63.07
CA PHE A 902 -16.18 -27.85 -63.50
C PHE A 902 -14.91 -28.29 -62.76
N GLY A 903 -14.30 -27.42 -61.96
CA GLY A 903 -13.03 -27.69 -61.25
C GLY A 903 -11.78 -27.60 -62.13
N GLU A 904 -11.92 -27.30 -63.44
CA GLU A 904 -10.84 -27.25 -64.43
C GLU A 904 -10.96 -26.02 -65.36
N ASN A 905 -9.87 -25.53 -65.96
CA ASN A 905 -9.96 -24.43 -66.91
C ASN A 905 -10.39 -24.90 -68.31
N PRO A 906 -11.08 -24.04 -69.11
CA PRO A 906 -11.41 -24.34 -70.51
C PRO A 906 -10.18 -24.67 -71.37
N THR A 907 -9.04 -24.04 -71.07
CA THR A 907 -7.76 -24.29 -71.74
C THR A 907 -7.23 -25.70 -71.47
N ASP A 908 -7.42 -26.20 -70.25
CA ASP A 908 -6.97 -27.54 -69.86
C ASP A 908 -7.87 -28.62 -70.47
N PHE A 909 -9.18 -28.31 -70.63
CA PHE A 909 -10.11 -29.14 -71.40
C PHE A 909 -9.73 -29.24 -72.89
N LEU A 910 -9.43 -28.12 -73.56
CA LEU A 910 -9.00 -28.13 -74.98
C LEU A 910 -7.65 -28.80 -75.21
N LYS A 911 -6.69 -28.64 -74.29
CA LYS A 911 -5.40 -29.36 -74.35
C LYS A 911 -5.61 -30.88 -74.34
N ARG A 912 -6.54 -31.37 -73.50
CA ARG A 912 -6.89 -32.79 -73.42
C ARG A 912 -7.56 -33.29 -74.71
N LYS A 913 -8.46 -32.50 -75.30
CA LYS A 913 -9.07 -32.81 -76.61
C LYS A 913 -7.99 -32.94 -77.71
N ASN A 914 -7.11 -31.95 -77.83
CA ASN A 914 -6.06 -31.97 -78.86
C ASN A 914 -4.99 -33.07 -78.65
N GLN A 915 -4.84 -33.57 -77.42
CA GLN A 915 -4.01 -34.75 -77.12
C GLN A 915 -4.73 -36.09 -77.38
N SER A 916 -6.04 -36.07 -77.61
CA SER A 916 -6.84 -37.27 -77.90
C SER A 916 -7.09 -37.47 -79.41
N ASP A 917 -6.90 -36.42 -80.22
CA ASP A 917 -7.00 -36.43 -81.70
C ASP A 917 -5.62 -36.53 -82.41
N GLN A 918 -4.53 -36.73 -81.65
CA GLN A 918 -3.20 -37.17 -82.12
C GLN A 918 -2.94 -38.59 -81.60
#